data_AF-A0AAQ0VFC8-F1
#
_entry.id   AF-A0AAQ0VFC8-F1
#
_cell.length_a   1.000
_cell.length_b   1.000
_cell.length_c   1.000
_cell.angle_alpha   90.00
_cell.angle_beta   90.00
_cell.angle_gamma   90.00
#
_symmetry.space_group_name_H-M   'P 1'
#
loop_
_entity.id
_entity.type
_entity.pdbx_description
1 polymer ?
#
loop_
_entity_poly.entity_id
_entity_poly.type
_entity_poly.pdbx_seq_one_letter_code
_entity_poly.pdbx_strand_id
1 'polypeptide(L)'
;MFKKFLFQIHWFLGISAGLILSIMGVTGAIYSYDQQILKWVNTDSYVVQVQSSPKLTPAQLYQHFTTIQPEIKINSITIAKDPTASSVVNIEKEGERRGYNMMVNPYTAQVLPEVQGRKLLLLIQQIHRNLTAGEFGKQITGACALMLIYFVLSGLYLRWPKKHSARQWLAVKPKLKGRNFIWDLHAVVGTWVIVFYLLFACTGLYWSYDWWRSGMFKVLGVEQPKMQGHSGSGRNKDQLPKIQLDNAQLITALNQTWSGFNNQIGRDYSTLTVNLPKKDDGKIELSFVDATPQHERARNQAVYNYKTANIEKMELYEDKKLNQKIMSSMLPVHRGSFFGPVYQFVAMLASLAMPLFFITGWMLYLKRRKQKKLTQAARQSLAGHYIDQNAKPWLITYATQTGVAEQLAWSTATSLQEAHQPVQVKSVQQLTEADLQQHEQILFVISTYGTGEAPDLASNFAKKLLKTNLRLQHIKYAVLALGSKEYPDTYCSFGHTVDEWLKNNGAKALFDTIEVDNANPADIQNWNQALVKATKLDLHAVNIEKVFDNWTLQQRDLLNPNSLGQPAYNIELTANHEAIWQAGDIAEIQPGNSPERINKFLQHHHILKNAVVDSLQVSIEKALWNKDLTGEIEPFANLDHLLEQLPTLPTREYSIASIPSQQVLRLVVRQQYDESGDLGLGSGWLTQHTEINQNVALRIRTNESFHLIDDNRPIICIGNGTGIAGLMSLLHTRTRHNYTENWLIFGERQRAHDFFYASTIEAWQTMGMLKRLDLAFSRDQEQRVYVQDIIRQNAAELINWIERGAVLYVCGSIDGMASGVDQALIHILGEEQVDELRQQGRYRRDVY
;
A
#
# COMPACT_ATOMS: atom_id res chain seq x y z
N MET A 1 -4.98 8.79 19.96
CA MET A 1 -3.61 9.29 20.21
C MET A 1 -2.52 8.22 20.11
N PHE A 2 -2.70 7.02 20.67
CA PHE A 2 -1.68 5.95 20.71
C PHE A 2 -1.13 5.50 19.33
N LYS A 3 -2.00 5.24 18.34
CA LYS A 3 -1.58 4.84 16.98
C LYS A 3 -0.67 5.88 16.29
N LYS A 4 -0.91 7.18 16.55
CA LYS A 4 -0.11 8.30 16.03
C LYS A 4 1.28 8.35 16.66
N PHE A 5 1.36 8.06 17.96
CA PHE A 5 2.62 7.99 18.70
C PHE A 5 3.48 6.79 18.26
N LEU A 6 2.89 5.59 18.13
CA LEU A 6 3.58 4.42 17.59
C LEU A 6 4.12 4.66 16.18
N PHE A 7 3.33 5.30 15.32
CA PHE A 7 3.78 5.66 13.98
C PHE A 7 4.97 6.64 13.99
N GLN A 8 5.00 7.57 14.95
CA GLN A 8 6.12 8.51 15.11
C GLN A 8 7.43 7.81 15.45
N ILE A 9 7.39 6.92 16.44
CA ILE A 9 8.56 6.14 16.84
C ILE A 9 9.00 5.18 15.72
N HIS A 10 8.04 4.51 15.07
CA HIS A 10 8.33 3.58 13.96
C HIS A 10 9.11 4.25 12.82
N TRP A 11 8.68 5.41 12.34
CA TRP A 11 9.46 6.07 11.28
C TRP A 11 10.79 6.62 11.81
N PHE A 12 10.83 7.19 13.02
CA PHE A 12 12.05 7.78 13.58
C PHE A 12 13.17 6.75 13.69
N LEU A 13 12.84 5.60 14.30
CA LEU A 13 13.78 4.48 14.40
C LEU A 13 14.09 3.91 13.00
N GLY A 14 13.12 3.86 12.08
CA GLY A 14 13.32 3.34 10.73
C GLY A 14 14.36 4.13 9.93
N ILE A 15 14.47 5.44 10.18
CA ILE A 15 15.47 6.32 9.56
C ILE A 15 16.83 6.19 10.25
N SER A 16 16.87 6.10 11.58
CA SER A 16 18.14 6.08 12.33
C SER A 16 18.81 4.70 12.32
N ALA A 17 18.05 3.63 12.52
CA ALA A 17 18.57 2.26 12.60
C ALA A 17 18.43 1.47 11.29
N GLY A 18 17.60 1.93 10.35
CA GLY A 18 17.33 1.19 9.11
C GLY A 18 18.55 0.96 8.23
N LEU A 19 19.51 1.91 8.20
CA LEU A 19 20.75 1.73 7.43
C LEU A 19 21.62 0.60 8.01
N ILE A 20 21.75 0.55 9.33
CA ILE A 20 22.52 -0.48 10.03
C ILE A 20 21.85 -1.84 9.82
N LEU A 21 20.53 -1.91 9.99
CA LEU A 21 19.74 -3.12 9.73
C LEU A 21 19.83 -3.58 8.26
N SER A 22 19.90 -2.66 7.30
CA SER A 22 20.15 -2.95 5.89
C SER A 22 21.51 -3.62 5.67
N ILE A 23 22.57 -3.06 6.27
CA ILE A 23 23.93 -3.64 6.20
C ILE A 23 23.94 -5.03 6.87
N MET A 24 23.31 -5.16 8.03
CA MET A 24 23.18 -6.45 8.75
C MET A 24 22.41 -7.48 7.91
N GLY A 25 21.35 -7.08 7.21
CA GLY A 25 20.59 -7.97 6.32
C GLY A 25 21.42 -8.48 5.14
N VAL A 26 22.15 -7.59 4.44
CA VAL A 26 23.02 -8.00 3.33
C VAL A 26 24.16 -8.91 3.81
N THR A 27 24.85 -8.52 4.89
CA THR A 27 25.95 -9.33 5.45
C THR A 27 25.45 -10.66 6.02
N GLY A 28 24.25 -10.68 6.61
CA GLY A 28 23.60 -11.89 7.12
C GLY A 28 23.22 -12.86 6.01
N ALA A 29 22.66 -12.35 4.90
CA ALA A 29 22.36 -13.13 3.72
C ALA A 29 23.61 -13.82 3.16
N ILE A 30 24.70 -13.07 2.98
CA ILE A 30 25.98 -13.63 2.49
C ILE A 30 26.52 -14.66 3.49
N TYR A 31 26.53 -14.33 4.77
CA TYR A 31 27.06 -15.21 5.82
C TYR A 31 26.23 -16.49 6.03
N SER A 32 24.97 -16.50 5.62
CA SER A 32 24.11 -17.69 5.68
C SER A 32 24.55 -18.81 4.74
N TYR A 33 25.31 -18.51 3.69
CA TYR A 33 25.83 -19.46 2.69
C TYR A 33 27.36 -19.60 2.73
N ASP A 34 28.01 -19.25 3.85
CA ASP A 34 29.47 -19.21 3.94
C ASP A 34 30.16 -20.51 3.49
N GLN A 35 29.65 -21.67 3.89
CA GLN A 35 30.20 -22.98 3.50
C GLN A 35 30.04 -23.25 2.00
N GLN A 36 28.88 -22.94 1.42
CA GLN A 36 28.59 -23.13 0.01
C GLN A 36 29.45 -22.22 -0.86
N ILE A 37 29.58 -20.95 -0.46
CA ILE A 37 30.43 -19.97 -1.13
C ILE A 37 31.89 -20.44 -1.12
N LEU A 38 32.40 -20.88 0.05
CA LEU A 38 33.77 -21.40 0.14
C LEU A 38 33.98 -22.64 -0.73
N LYS A 39 33.04 -23.58 -0.75
CA LYS A 39 33.13 -24.77 -1.59
C LYS A 39 33.13 -24.42 -3.08
N TRP A 40 32.25 -23.52 -3.50
CA TRP A 40 32.12 -23.11 -4.90
C TRP A 40 33.37 -22.38 -5.40
N VAL A 41 33.90 -21.43 -4.61
CA VAL A 41 35.11 -20.67 -4.96
C VAL A 41 36.37 -21.54 -4.93
N ASN A 42 36.40 -22.61 -4.13
CA ASN A 42 37.59 -23.43 -3.90
C ASN A 42 37.37 -24.89 -4.29
N THR A 43 36.83 -25.12 -5.50
CA THR A 43 36.55 -26.48 -6.00
C THR A 43 37.78 -27.38 -5.91
N ASP A 44 38.97 -26.87 -6.27
CA ASP A 44 40.23 -27.61 -6.26
C ASP A 44 40.75 -27.98 -4.85
N SER A 45 40.21 -27.34 -3.80
CA SER A 45 40.52 -27.67 -2.41
C SER A 45 39.53 -28.68 -1.80
N TYR A 46 38.30 -28.72 -2.30
CA TYR A 46 37.20 -29.53 -1.74
C TYR A 46 36.91 -30.80 -2.55
N VAL A 47 37.22 -30.80 -3.85
CA VAL A 47 36.92 -31.87 -4.80
C VAL A 47 38.23 -32.45 -5.34
N VAL A 48 38.32 -33.77 -5.37
CA VAL A 48 39.46 -34.54 -5.86
C VAL A 48 39.03 -35.53 -6.95
N GLN A 49 39.97 -35.91 -7.81
CA GLN A 49 39.74 -37.01 -8.75
C GLN A 49 39.76 -38.36 -8.02
N VAL A 50 38.75 -39.18 -8.31
CA VAL A 50 38.60 -40.52 -7.73
C VAL A 50 39.70 -41.42 -8.28
N GLN A 51 40.43 -42.09 -7.39
CA GLN A 51 41.45 -43.08 -7.75
C GLN A 51 40.95 -44.51 -7.53
N SER A 52 41.58 -45.47 -8.20
CA SER A 52 41.25 -46.90 -8.06
C SER A 52 41.64 -47.49 -6.71
N SER A 53 42.55 -46.85 -5.97
CA SER A 53 42.94 -47.23 -4.61
C SER A 53 41.87 -46.83 -3.59
N PRO A 54 41.71 -47.57 -2.48
CA PRO A 54 40.87 -47.12 -1.38
C PRO A 54 41.44 -45.85 -0.74
N LYS A 55 40.56 -45.02 -0.17
CA LYS A 55 40.99 -43.85 0.60
C LYS A 55 41.89 -44.24 1.77
N LEU A 56 42.88 -43.40 2.05
CA LEU A 56 43.77 -43.52 3.19
C LEU A 56 42.99 -43.40 4.50
N THR A 57 43.28 -44.31 5.43
CA THR A 57 42.74 -44.31 6.79
C THR A 57 43.34 -43.17 7.63
N PRO A 58 42.74 -42.82 8.79
CA PRO A 58 43.29 -41.80 9.66
C PRO A 58 44.72 -42.14 10.13
N ALA A 59 45.01 -43.42 10.36
CA ALA A 59 46.34 -43.87 10.75
C ALA A 59 47.37 -43.68 9.63
N GLN A 60 47.00 -43.97 8.38
CA GLN A 60 47.88 -43.77 7.21
C GLN A 60 48.13 -42.28 6.95
N LEU A 61 47.11 -41.43 7.06
CA LEU A 61 47.28 -39.97 6.96
C LEU A 61 48.15 -39.43 8.10
N TYR A 62 47.93 -39.88 9.33
CA TYR A 62 48.75 -39.52 10.48
C TYR A 62 50.22 -39.91 10.27
N GLN A 63 50.48 -41.15 9.83
CA GLN A 63 51.81 -41.64 9.54
C GLN A 63 52.49 -40.84 8.42
N HIS A 64 51.78 -40.52 7.34
CA HIS A 64 52.31 -39.72 6.24
C HIS A 64 52.81 -38.35 6.70
N PHE A 65 51.95 -37.59 7.39
CA PHE A 65 52.30 -36.23 7.83
C PHE A 65 53.34 -36.21 8.94
N THR A 66 53.32 -37.15 9.88
CA THR A 66 54.35 -37.25 10.93
C THR A 66 55.72 -37.68 10.40
N THR A 67 55.77 -38.39 9.27
CA THR A 67 57.03 -38.78 8.62
C THR A 67 57.62 -37.64 7.79
N ILE A 68 56.77 -36.90 7.06
CA ILE A 68 57.23 -35.86 6.11
C ILE A 68 57.40 -34.50 6.79
N GLN A 69 56.59 -34.21 7.81
CA GLN A 69 56.57 -32.94 8.55
C GLN A 69 56.43 -33.20 10.07
N PRO A 70 57.50 -33.66 10.74
CA PRO A 70 57.47 -34.04 12.17
C PRO A 70 57.05 -32.90 13.12
N GLU A 71 57.22 -31.65 12.69
CA GLU A 71 56.85 -30.45 13.41
C GLU A 71 55.33 -30.21 13.51
N ILE A 72 54.54 -30.86 12.65
CA ILE A 72 53.09 -30.67 12.60
C ILE A 72 52.40 -31.51 13.69
N LYS A 73 51.71 -30.83 14.60
CA LYS A 73 50.86 -31.47 15.61
C LYS A 73 49.43 -31.58 15.10
N ILE A 74 48.99 -32.81 14.83
CA ILE A 74 47.64 -33.10 14.36
C ILE A 74 46.69 -33.20 15.56
N ASN A 75 45.57 -32.48 15.51
CA ASN A 75 44.52 -32.53 16.54
C ASN A 75 43.42 -33.54 16.18
N SER A 76 43.02 -33.58 14.90
CA SER A 76 41.99 -34.49 14.41
C SER A 76 42.12 -34.71 12.90
N ILE A 77 41.60 -35.84 12.44
CA ILE A 77 41.55 -36.21 11.02
C ILE A 77 40.10 -36.48 10.66
N THR A 78 39.60 -35.85 9.60
CA THR A 78 38.24 -36.04 9.09
C THR A 78 38.29 -36.67 7.71
N ILE A 79 37.58 -37.78 7.54
CA ILE A 79 37.44 -38.48 6.27
C ILE A 79 35.97 -38.44 5.85
N ALA A 80 35.74 -37.96 4.62
CA ALA A 80 34.43 -38.00 3.98
C ALA A 80 34.21 -39.34 3.27
N LYS A 81 32.98 -39.88 3.27
CA LYS A 81 32.63 -41.08 2.48
C LYS A 81 32.62 -40.79 0.98
N ASP A 82 32.01 -39.68 0.56
CA ASP A 82 31.93 -39.26 -0.85
C ASP A 82 33.29 -39.36 -1.55
N PRO A 83 33.45 -40.22 -2.59
CA PRO A 83 34.74 -40.50 -3.24
C PRO A 83 35.40 -39.25 -3.82
N THR A 84 34.63 -38.22 -4.15
CA THR A 84 35.13 -36.97 -4.72
C THR A 84 35.54 -35.94 -3.67
N ALA A 85 35.20 -36.12 -2.40
CA ALA A 85 35.47 -35.15 -1.35
C ALA A 85 36.88 -35.26 -0.77
N SER A 86 37.54 -34.12 -0.52
CA SER A 86 38.82 -34.08 0.18
C SER A 86 38.72 -34.47 1.66
N SER A 87 39.84 -34.95 2.22
CA SER A 87 39.99 -35.17 3.66
C SER A 87 40.49 -33.90 4.35
N VAL A 88 40.23 -33.76 5.65
CA VAL A 88 40.67 -32.61 6.44
C VAL A 88 41.57 -33.07 7.57
N VAL A 89 42.78 -32.52 7.64
CA VAL A 89 43.71 -32.67 8.76
C VAL A 89 43.73 -31.36 9.54
N ASN A 90 43.23 -31.37 10.78
CA ASN A 90 43.29 -30.20 11.65
C ASN A 90 44.62 -30.21 12.41
N ILE A 91 45.41 -29.16 12.25
CA ILE A 91 46.74 -29.02 12.86
C ILE A 91 46.77 -27.88 13.88
N GLU A 92 47.62 -27.99 14.89
CA GLU A 92 47.88 -26.90 15.84
C GLU A 92 48.57 -25.74 15.12
N LYS A 93 48.09 -24.51 15.35
CA LYS A 93 48.66 -23.29 14.79
C LYS A 93 48.73 -22.22 15.86
N GLU A 94 49.91 -21.60 15.99
CA GLU A 94 50.18 -20.62 17.02
C GLU A 94 49.23 -19.41 16.91
N GLY A 95 48.62 -19.03 18.04
CA GLY A 95 47.62 -17.96 18.09
C GLY A 95 46.18 -18.34 17.70
N GLU A 96 45.92 -19.53 17.16
CA GLU A 96 44.58 -19.98 16.76
C GLU A 96 44.00 -21.04 17.71
N ARG A 97 42.99 -20.67 18.51
CA ARG A 97 42.34 -21.55 19.51
C ARG A 97 41.71 -22.84 18.94
N ARG A 98 41.45 -22.92 17.63
CA ARG A 98 40.76 -24.06 16.96
C ARG A 98 41.64 -24.83 15.96
N GLY A 99 42.92 -24.48 15.84
CA GLY A 99 43.82 -25.06 14.84
C GLY A 99 43.45 -24.70 13.39
N TYR A 100 44.31 -25.10 12.45
CA TYR A 100 44.18 -24.86 11.03
C TYR A 100 43.69 -26.11 10.29
N ASN A 101 42.65 -25.96 9.46
CA ASN A 101 42.12 -27.05 8.63
C ASN A 101 42.86 -27.12 7.30
N MET A 102 43.76 -28.10 7.19
CA MET A 102 44.49 -28.44 5.97
C MET A 102 43.68 -29.42 5.13
N MET A 103 43.42 -29.07 3.87
CA MET A 103 42.71 -29.93 2.91
C MET A 103 43.71 -30.87 2.25
N VAL A 104 43.40 -32.16 2.20
CA VAL A 104 44.32 -33.18 1.69
C VAL A 104 43.59 -34.14 0.74
N ASN A 105 44.30 -34.59 -0.28
CA ASN A 105 43.81 -35.63 -1.17
C ASN A 105 43.70 -36.95 -0.39
N PRO A 106 42.51 -37.56 -0.28
CA PRO A 106 42.28 -38.75 0.52
C PRO A 106 42.93 -40.01 -0.07
N TYR A 107 43.40 -39.99 -1.33
CA TYR A 107 44.04 -41.13 -1.99
C TYR A 107 45.57 -41.05 -1.98
N THR A 108 46.13 -39.83 -2.07
CA THR A 108 47.58 -39.62 -2.21
C THR A 108 48.24 -38.93 -1.02
N ALA A 109 47.44 -38.44 -0.06
CA ALA A 109 47.87 -37.55 1.02
C ALA A 109 48.46 -36.20 0.58
N GLN A 110 48.39 -35.85 -0.71
CA GLN A 110 48.84 -34.55 -1.22
C GLN A 110 48.06 -33.40 -0.56
N VAL A 111 48.77 -32.38 -0.10
CA VAL A 111 48.15 -31.14 0.41
C VAL A 111 47.54 -30.37 -0.74
N LEU A 112 46.25 -30.05 -0.63
CA LEU A 112 45.49 -29.30 -1.62
C LEU A 112 45.64 -27.78 -1.41
N PRO A 113 45.29 -26.95 -2.41
CA PRO A 113 45.40 -25.49 -2.29
C PRO A 113 44.66 -24.93 -1.07
N GLU A 114 45.20 -23.86 -0.48
CA GLU A 114 44.56 -23.18 0.65
C GLU A 114 43.22 -22.55 0.22
N VAL A 115 42.21 -22.71 1.07
CA VAL A 115 40.87 -22.18 0.84
C VAL A 115 40.87 -20.64 0.90
N GLN A 116 40.70 -20.03 -0.26
CA GLN A 116 40.58 -18.59 -0.48
C GLN A 116 39.22 -18.05 -0.03
N GLY A 117 39.15 -16.75 0.25
CA GLY A 117 37.91 -16.06 0.65
C GLY A 117 37.54 -16.15 2.14
N ARG A 118 38.24 -16.98 2.95
CA ARG A 118 38.00 -17.08 4.41
C ARG A 118 38.10 -15.73 5.12
N LYS A 119 39.11 -14.91 4.81
CA LYS A 119 39.31 -13.59 5.42
C LYS A 119 38.16 -12.63 5.11
N LEU A 120 37.66 -12.62 3.87
CA LEU A 120 36.53 -11.80 3.47
C LEU A 120 35.25 -12.21 4.20
N LEU A 121 34.96 -13.51 4.29
CA LEU A 121 33.78 -14.00 5.01
C LEU A 121 33.86 -13.73 6.52
N LEU A 122 35.06 -13.75 7.10
CA LEU A 122 35.28 -13.31 8.49
C LEU A 122 35.02 -11.81 8.65
N LEU A 123 35.46 -10.97 7.71
CA LEU A 123 35.12 -9.55 7.72
C LEU A 123 33.61 -9.33 7.65
N ILE A 124 32.91 -10.02 6.74
CA ILE A 124 31.45 -9.97 6.62
C ILE A 124 30.78 -10.39 7.92
N GLN A 125 31.26 -11.47 8.56
CA GLN A 125 30.78 -11.92 9.86
C GLN A 125 31.01 -10.84 10.94
N GLN A 126 32.17 -10.17 10.95
CA GLN A 126 32.46 -9.10 11.90
C GLN A 126 31.54 -7.90 11.68
N ILE A 127 31.34 -7.46 10.44
CA ILE A 127 30.39 -6.39 10.13
C ILE A 127 28.99 -6.77 10.64
N HIS A 128 28.52 -7.98 10.36
CA HIS A 128 27.21 -8.45 10.80
C HIS A 128 27.07 -8.49 12.33
N ARG A 129 28.09 -9.00 13.03
CA ARG A 129 28.02 -9.28 14.46
C ARG A 129 28.32 -8.05 15.33
N ASN A 130 29.21 -7.17 14.86
CA ASN A 130 29.70 -6.07 15.68
C ASN A 130 30.11 -4.84 14.86
N LEU A 131 29.70 -4.72 13.60
CA LEU A 131 30.02 -3.58 12.72
C LEU A 131 31.52 -3.28 12.65
N THR A 132 32.39 -4.28 12.88
CA THR A 132 33.85 -4.11 13.02
C THR A 132 34.29 -3.14 14.14
N ALA A 133 33.38 -2.80 15.06
CA ALA A 133 33.58 -1.82 16.13
C ALA A 133 33.61 -2.48 17.54
N GLY A 134 34.05 -3.74 17.62
CA GLY A 134 34.27 -4.44 18.89
C GLY A 134 33.01 -4.53 19.76
N GLU A 135 33.15 -4.33 21.07
CA GLU A 135 32.01 -4.44 22.01
C GLU A 135 30.98 -3.32 21.80
N PHE A 136 31.41 -2.12 21.39
CA PHE A 136 30.50 -1.02 21.08
C PHE A 136 29.58 -1.35 19.90
N GLY A 137 30.14 -1.86 18.80
CA GLY A 137 29.32 -2.28 17.67
C GLY A 137 28.44 -3.50 17.97
N LYS A 138 28.84 -4.38 18.90
CA LYS A 138 27.96 -5.45 19.43
C LYS A 138 26.75 -4.87 20.17
N GLN A 139 26.92 -3.78 20.93
CA GLN A 139 25.79 -3.08 21.57
C GLN A 139 24.86 -2.45 20.53
N ILE A 140 25.41 -1.83 19.48
CA ILE A 140 24.61 -1.24 18.39
C ILE A 140 23.80 -2.30 17.66
N THR A 141 24.42 -3.42 17.27
CA THR A 141 23.73 -4.53 16.58
C THR A 141 22.68 -5.17 17.48
N GLY A 142 22.95 -5.29 18.79
CA GLY A 142 21.96 -5.71 19.79
C GLY A 142 20.77 -4.76 19.92
N ALA A 143 21.02 -3.45 19.97
CA ALA A 143 19.97 -2.43 20.01
C ALA A 143 19.14 -2.45 18.71
N CYS A 144 19.78 -2.61 17.54
CA CYS A 144 19.10 -2.75 16.26
C CYS A 144 18.20 -4.00 16.23
N ALA A 145 18.61 -5.11 16.83
CA ALA A 145 17.77 -6.29 16.96
C ALA A 145 16.53 -6.04 17.83
N LEU A 146 16.64 -5.29 18.92
CA LEU A 146 15.47 -4.85 19.71
C LEU A 146 14.55 -3.91 18.91
N MET A 147 15.13 -2.97 18.16
CA MET A 147 14.37 -2.09 17.26
C MET A 147 13.68 -2.87 16.14
N LEU A 148 14.28 -3.96 15.65
CA LEU A 148 13.66 -4.85 14.67
C LEU A 148 12.42 -5.55 15.25
N ILE A 149 12.48 -6.04 16.49
CA ILE A 149 11.29 -6.55 17.19
C ILE A 149 10.23 -5.46 17.28
N TYR A 150 10.63 -4.24 17.67
CA TYR A 150 9.71 -3.11 17.72
C TYR A 150 9.07 -2.82 16.35
N PHE A 151 9.83 -2.80 15.24
CA PHE A 151 9.29 -2.57 13.90
C PHE A 151 8.28 -3.64 13.49
N VAL A 152 8.55 -4.91 13.80
CA VAL A 152 7.61 -5.99 13.51
C VAL A 152 6.32 -5.79 14.29
N LEU A 153 6.40 -5.56 15.60
CA LEU A 153 5.21 -5.41 16.45
C LEU A 153 4.41 -4.13 16.12
N SER A 154 5.10 -2.99 16.00
CA SER A 154 4.47 -1.72 15.66
C SER A 154 3.97 -1.70 14.22
N GLY A 155 4.69 -2.29 13.26
CA GLY A 155 4.26 -2.43 11.88
C GLY A 155 3.01 -3.30 11.76
N LEU A 156 2.97 -4.44 12.46
CA LEU A 156 1.80 -5.31 12.54
C LEU A 156 0.59 -4.59 13.14
N TYR A 157 0.78 -3.84 14.23
CA TYR A 157 -0.28 -3.06 14.86
C TYR A 157 -0.77 -1.89 13.97
N LEU A 158 0.15 -1.17 13.32
CA LEU A 158 -0.17 -0.04 12.44
C LEU A 158 -0.93 -0.51 11.20
N ARG A 159 -0.51 -1.66 10.65
CA ARG A 159 -1.11 -2.31 9.49
C ARG A 159 -2.41 -3.05 9.83
N TRP A 160 -2.65 -3.37 11.11
CA TRP A 160 -3.80 -4.18 11.55
C TRP A 160 -5.11 -3.69 10.92
N PRO A 161 -5.61 -4.37 9.89
CA PRO A 161 -6.76 -3.92 9.13
C PRO A 161 -8.03 -4.30 9.87
N LYS A 162 -9.07 -3.46 9.76
CA LYS A 162 -10.40 -3.78 10.32
C LYS A 162 -11.07 -5.00 9.65
N LYS A 163 -10.56 -5.45 8.49
CA LYS A 163 -10.96 -6.69 7.82
C LYS A 163 -9.76 -7.52 7.40
N HIS A 164 -9.83 -8.83 7.65
CA HIS A 164 -8.75 -9.78 7.41
C HIS A 164 -8.98 -10.53 6.10
N SER A 165 -8.17 -10.26 5.08
CA SER A 165 -8.14 -11.04 3.82
C SER A 165 -6.69 -11.41 3.50
N ALA A 166 -6.43 -12.69 3.21
CA ALA A 166 -5.08 -13.17 2.86
C ALA A 166 -4.47 -12.39 1.70
N ARG A 167 -5.29 -12.01 0.70
CA ARG A 167 -4.84 -11.19 -0.44
C ARG A 167 -4.41 -9.78 -0.01
N GLN A 168 -5.13 -9.18 0.94
CA GLN A 168 -4.78 -7.85 1.48
C GLN A 168 -3.49 -7.87 2.33
N TRP A 169 -3.21 -9.00 2.98
CA TRP A 169 -2.03 -9.18 3.82
C TRP A 169 -0.78 -9.60 3.04
N LEU A 170 -0.95 -10.40 1.99
CA LEU A 170 0.15 -11.12 1.33
C LEU A 170 0.36 -10.79 -0.15
N ALA A 171 -0.45 -9.96 -0.81
CA ALA A 171 -0.23 -9.64 -2.23
C ALA A 171 0.27 -8.20 -2.41
N VAL A 172 1.49 -8.03 -2.93
CA VAL A 172 1.99 -6.72 -3.37
C VAL A 172 1.18 -6.32 -4.60
N LYS A 173 0.77 -5.06 -4.67
CA LYS A 173 0.00 -4.52 -5.77
C LYS A 173 0.94 -3.68 -6.66
N PRO A 174 1.71 -4.30 -7.58
CA PRO A 174 2.70 -3.62 -8.44
C PRO A 174 2.08 -2.56 -9.34
N LYS A 175 0.78 -2.73 -9.53
CA LYS A 175 -0.17 -1.85 -10.14
C LYS A 175 -0.15 -0.45 -9.48
N LEU A 176 -0.08 -0.28 -8.16
CA LEU A 176 0.02 1.05 -7.51
C LEU A 176 1.12 1.94 -8.08
N LYS A 177 0.91 3.27 -8.04
CA LYS A 177 1.96 4.26 -8.34
C LYS A 177 2.30 5.14 -7.13
N GLY A 178 3.47 5.76 -7.17
CA GLY A 178 3.81 6.86 -6.28
C GLY A 178 4.01 6.48 -4.81
N ARG A 179 3.34 7.18 -3.89
CA ARG A 179 3.48 6.97 -2.43
C ARG A 179 2.77 5.70 -1.97
N ASN A 180 1.65 5.39 -2.61
CA ASN A 180 0.82 4.26 -2.26
C ASN A 180 1.55 2.95 -2.55
N PHE A 181 2.22 2.83 -3.72
CA PHE A 181 3.04 1.65 -4.07
C PHE A 181 4.11 1.37 -3.03
N ILE A 182 4.83 2.40 -2.63
CA ILE A 182 5.93 2.27 -1.66
C ILE A 182 5.36 1.84 -0.29
N TRP A 183 4.18 2.34 0.09
CA TRP A 183 3.53 1.94 1.33
C TRP A 183 3.04 0.49 1.27
N ASP A 184 2.39 0.08 0.19
CA ASP A 184 1.91 -1.30 0.00
C ASP A 184 3.06 -2.29 -0.08
N LEU A 185 4.10 -1.98 -0.85
CA LEU A 185 5.33 -2.76 -0.94
C LEU A 185 5.98 -2.92 0.45
N HIS A 186 6.12 -1.82 1.20
CA HIS A 186 6.67 -1.84 2.57
C HIS A 186 5.79 -2.66 3.52
N ALA A 187 4.48 -2.49 3.46
CA ALA A 187 3.55 -3.16 4.36
C ALA A 187 3.42 -4.65 4.06
N VAL A 188 3.23 -5.03 2.79
CA VAL A 188 3.03 -6.41 2.33
C VAL A 188 4.28 -7.24 2.49
N VAL A 189 5.40 -6.78 1.93
CA VAL A 189 6.68 -7.48 2.10
C VAL A 189 7.00 -7.57 3.60
N GLY A 190 6.64 -6.52 4.37
CA GLY A 190 6.70 -6.51 5.83
C GLY A 190 6.02 -7.70 6.48
N THR A 191 4.84 -8.11 6.00
CA THR A 191 4.15 -9.30 6.52
C THR A 191 4.79 -10.61 6.10
N TRP A 192 5.29 -10.74 4.87
CA TRP A 192 5.99 -11.95 4.44
C TRP A 192 7.18 -12.28 5.35
N VAL A 193 7.85 -11.26 5.83
CA VAL A 193 9.10 -11.39 6.58
C VAL A 193 8.92 -11.35 8.11
N ILE A 194 7.70 -11.20 8.66
CA ILE A 194 7.45 -11.08 10.11
C ILE A 194 8.12 -12.21 10.90
N VAL A 195 7.85 -13.46 10.50
CA VAL A 195 8.34 -14.65 11.22
C VAL A 195 9.86 -14.70 11.15
N PHE A 196 10.44 -14.40 9.98
CA PHE A 196 11.88 -14.37 9.77
C PHE A 196 12.56 -13.28 10.60
N TYR A 197 12.02 -12.06 10.62
CA TYR A 197 12.60 -10.95 11.38
C TYR A 197 12.50 -11.14 12.89
N LEU A 198 11.41 -11.71 13.38
CA LEU A 198 11.32 -12.09 14.79
C LEU A 198 12.35 -13.17 15.12
N LEU A 199 12.47 -14.20 14.28
CA LEU A 199 13.46 -15.24 14.48
C LEU A 199 14.88 -14.66 14.46
N PHE A 200 15.24 -13.86 13.45
CA PHE A 200 16.56 -13.23 13.34
C PHE A 200 16.86 -12.31 14.52
N ALA A 201 15.89 -11.51 14.96
CA ALA A 201 16.08 -10.64 16.11
C ALA A 201 16.26 -11.42 17.40
N CYS A 202 15.39 -12.39 17.70
CA CYS A 202 15.47 -13.19 18.92
C CYS A 202 16.73 -14.06 18.98
N THR A 203 17.13 -14.65 17.85
CA THR A 203 18.37 -15.44 17.76
C THR A 203 19.63 -14.55 17.68
N GLY A 204 19.54 -13.35 17.12
CA GLY A 204 20.62 -12.36 17.15
C GLY A 204 20.91 -11.87 18.57
N LEU A 205 19.85 -11.54 19.33
CA LEU A 205 19.95 -11.12 20.73
C LEU A 205 20.60 -12.18 21.62
N TYR A 206 20.51 -13.47 21.28
CA TYR A 206 21.22 -14.56 21.97
C TYR A 206 22.74 -14.35 22.01
N TRP A 207 23.33 -13.75 20.97
CA TRP A 207 24.78 -13.47 20.93
C TRP A 207 25.15 -12.06 21.38
N SER A 208 24.18 -11.14 21.42
CA SER A 208 24.40 -9.77 21.87
C SER A 208 24.26 -9.62 23.38
N TYR A 209 23.29 -10.31 24.00
CA TYR A 209 22.93 -10.11 25.42
C TYR A 209 22.84 -11.40 26.23
N ASP A 210 23.63 -11.46 27.30
CA ASP A 210 23.65 -12.62 28.20
C ASP A 210 22.32 -12.84 28.92
N TRP A 211 21.66 -11.77 29.34
CA TRP A 211 20.35 -11.87 30.01
C TRP A 211 19.29 -12.47 29.07
N TRP A 212 19.32 -12.12 27.78
CA TRP A 212 18.42 -12.67 26.77
C TRP A 212 18.70 -14.16 26.53
N ARG A 213 19.98 -14.49 26.38
CA ARG A 213 20.45 -15.88 26.26
C ARG A 213 20.01 -16.75 27.44
N SER A 214 20.26 -16.31 28.67
CA SER A 214 19.86 -17.02 29.88
C SER A 214 18.33 -17.13 30.00
N GLY A 215 17.61 -16.08 29.61
CA GLY A 215 16.15 -16.09 29.50
C GLY A 215 15.64 -17.18 28.56
N MET A 216 16.24 -17.33 27.36
CA MET A 216 15.83 -18.38 26.42
C MET A 216 16.08 -19.80 26.94
N PHE A 217 17.21 -20.06 27.62
CA PHE A 217 17.44 -21.35 28.28
C PHE A 217 16.35 -21.67 29.32
N LYS A 218 15.98 -20.68 30.13
CA LYS A 218 14.93 -20.82 31.13
C LYS A 218 13.55 -21.06 30.51
N VAL A 219 13.17 -20.26 29.51
CA VAL A 219 11.86 -20.39 28.83
C VAL A 219 11.74 -21.72 28.09
N LEU A 220 12.81 -22.21 27.48
CA LEU A 220 12.80 -23.48 26.74
C LEU A 220 13.07 -24.71 27.62
N GLY A 221 13.26 -24.52 28.93
CA GLY A 221 13.49 -25.61 29.89
C GLY A 221 14.74 -26.43 29.58
N VAL A 222 15.80 -25.79 29.06
CA VAL A 222 17.08 -26.42 28.77
C VAL A 222 18.10 -25.91 29.79
N GLU A 223 18.82 -26.82 30.45
CA GLU A 223 19.93 -26.41 31.31
C GLU A 223 20.97 -25.66 30.50
N GLN A 224 21.27 -24.43 30.91
CA GLN A 224 22.31 -23.66 30.29
C GLN A 224 23.64 -24.38 30.55
N PRO A 225 24.40 -24.75 29.51
CA PRO A 225 25.74 -25.28 29.69
C PRO A 225 26.50 -24.22 30.48
N LYS A 226 26.98 -24.56 31.68
CA LYS A 226 27.87 -23.66 32.42
C LYS A 226 29.00 -23.34 31.47
N MET A 227 29.09 -22.08 31.01
CA MET A 227 30.34 -21.62 30.42
C MET A 227 31.38 -21.89 31.49
N GLN A 228 32.31 -22.80 31.23
CA GLN A 228 33.62 -22.73 31.86
C GLN A 228 34.28 -21.44 31.36
N GLY A 229 33.75 -20.31 31.82
CA GLY A 229 34.32 -19.00 31.71
C GLY A 229 35.08 -18.75 32.99
N HIS A 230 36.34 -18.39 32.84
CA HIS A 230 37.23 -17.89 33.87
C HIS A 230 36.52 -17.24 35.06
N SER A 231 36.44 -17.97 36.16
CA SER A 231 36.74 -17.37 37.45
C SER A 231 38.27 -17.28 37.52
N GLY A 232 38.79 -16.05 37.60
CA GLY A 232 40.10 -15.83 38.18
C GLY A 232 40.08 -16.39 39.61
N SER A 233 40.66 -17.57 39.75
CA SER A 233 41.15 -18.11 41.01
C SER A 233 42.50 -18.70 40.62
N GLY A 234 43.56 -18.07 41.11
CA GLY A 234 44.88 -18.66 41.09
C GLY A 234 44.78 -20.06 41.69
N ARG A 235 44.95 -21.07 40.85
CA ARG A 235 45.26 -22.43 41.26
C ARG A 235 46.32 -22.92 40.31
N ASN A 236 47.44 -23.29 40.91
CA ASN A 236 48.65 -23.80 40.28
C ASN A 236 48.36 -24.57 39.00
N LYS A 237 49.07 -24.20 37.94
CA LYS A 237 49.48 -25.14 36.90
C LYS A 237 50.41 -26.17 37.56
N ASP A 238 49.84 -27.09 38.33
CA ASP A 238 50.55 -28.32 38.63
C ASP A 238 50.54 -29.15 37.35
N GLN A 239 51.74 -29.21 36.77
CA GLN A 239 52.13 -30.05 35.66
C GLN A 239 51.92 -31.52 36.06
N LEU A 240 50.74 -32.07 35.81
CA LEU A 240 50.61 -33.51 35.61
C LEU A 240 51.14 -33.81 34.19
N PRO A 241 52.13 -34.70 34.03
CA PRO A 241 52.66 -35.04 32.72
C PRO A 241 51.52 -35.64 31.89
N LYS A 242 51.18 -35.00 30.77
CA LYS A 242 50.32 -35.61 29.75
C LYS A 242 51.10 -36.80 29.20
N ILE A 243 50.75 -38.01 29.62
CA ILE A 243 51.22 -39.24 28.99
C ILE A 243 50.75 -39.18 27.54
N GLN A 244 51.67 -38.82 26.63
CA GLN A 244 51.47 -38.86 25.19
C GLN A 244 51.78 -40.29 24.74
N LEU A 245 50.81 -40.93 24.10
CA LEU A 245 51.02 -42.20 23.40
C LEU A 245 52.16 -42.02 22.39
N ASP A 246 53.05 -43.02 22.29
CA ASP A 246 54.08 -43.04 21.25
C ASP A 246 53.45 -43.16 19.85
N ASN A 247 54.16 -42.74 18.80
CA ASN A 247 53.67 -42.72 17.42
C ASN A 247 53.17 -44.10 16.97
N ALA A 248 53.86 -45.19 17.35
CA ALA A 248 53.44 -46.55 17.04
C ALA A 248 52.13 -46.95 17.76
N GLN A 249 51.96 -46.50 19.01
CA GLN A 249 50.75 -46.74 19.79
C GLN A 249 49.56 -45.94 19.24
N LEU A 250 49.80 -44.69 18.81
CA LEU A 250 48.80 -43.85 18.14
C LEU A 250 48.31 -44.45 16.82
N ILE A 251 49.22 -44.91 15.97
CA ILE A 251 48.87 -45.58 14.70
C ILE A 251 48.00 -46.81 14.98
N THR A 252 48.37 -47.61 15.99
CA THR A 252 47.60 -48.80 16.40
C THR A 252 46.21 -48.43 16.90
N ALA A 253 46.11 -47.44 17.79
CA ALA A 253 44.84 -46.96 18.33
C ALA A 253 43.91 -46.38 17.24
N LEU A 254 44.47 -45.63 16.28
CA LEU A 254 43.72 -45.08 15.14
C LEU A 254 43.21 -46.18 14.20
N ASN A 255 44.03 -47.19 13.90
CA ASN A 255 43.64 -48.33 13.05
C ASN A 255 42.51 -49.15 13.69
N GLN A 256 42.69 -49.53 14.97
CA GLN A 256 41.69 -50.30 15.72
C GLN A 256 40.39 -49.52 15.86
N THR A 257 40.47 -48.22 16.12
CA THR A 257 39.29 -47.35 16.20
C THR A 257 38.58 -47.24 14.85
N TRP A 258 39.32 -46.97 13.77
CA TRP A 258 38.74 -46.81 12.44
C TRP A 258 38.01 -48.07 11.97
N SER A 259 38.68 -49.22 12.07
CA SER A 259 38.08 -50.50 11.65
C SER A 259 36.94 -50.92 12.58
N GLY A 260 37.15 -50.89 13.89
CA GLY A 260 36.16 -51.35 14.87
C GLY A 260 34.92 -50.48 14.92
N PHE A 261 35.07 -49.15 14.87
CA PHE A 261 33.93 -48.24 14.84
C PHE A 261 33.11 -48.43 13.56
N ASN A 262 33.74 -48.53 12.38
CA ASN A 262 33.02 -48.72 11.12
C ASN A 262 32.28 -50.06 11.04
N ASN A 263 32.79 -51.10 11.71
CA ASN A 263 32.11 -52.39 11.81
C ASN A 263 30.93 -52.38 12.79
N GLN A 264 30.99 -51.56 13.85
CA GLN A 264 29.99 -51.56 14.94
C GLN A 264 28.92 -50.47 14.83
N ILE A 265 29.19 -49.37 14.12
CA ILE A 265 28.30 -48.20 14.09
C ILE A 265 26.89 -48.54 13.56
N GLY A 266 26.79 -49.52 12.66
CA GLY A 266 25.50 -49.98 12.12
C GLY A 266 24.69 -48.92 11.35
N ARG A 267 25.27 -47.75 11.07
CA ARG A 267 24.64 -46.66 10.31
C ARG A 267 25.54 -46.04 9.26
N ASP A 268 24.93 -45.43 8.27
CA ASP A 268 25.63 -44.66 7.26
C ASP A 268 26.00 -43.25 7.76
N TYR A 269 27.11 -42.69 7.26
CA TYR A 269 27.63 -41.38 7.68
C TYR A 269 28.32 -40.69 6.50
N SER A 270 28.21 -39.37 6.41
CA SER A 270 28.85 -38.57 5.36
C SER A 270 30.32 -38.26 5.68
N THR A 271 30.62 -37.95 6.95
CA THR A 271 31.99 -37.67 7.41
C THR A 271 32.23 -38.26 8.79
N LEU A 272 33.43 -38.78 9.03
CA LEU A 272 33.90 -39.25 10.34
C LEU A 272 35.18 -38.49 10.72
N THR A 273 35.13 -37.78 11.83
CA THR A 273 36.24 -37.08 12.47
C THR A 273 36.75 -37.90 13.64
N VAL A 274 38.03 -38.26 13.59
CA VAL A 274 38.77 -38.94 14.66
C VAL A 274 39.64 -37.92 15.37
N ASN A 275 39.38 -37.66 16.66
CA ASN A 275 40.23 -36.79 17.47
C ASN A 275 41.41 -37.60 18.02
N LEU A 276 42.61 -37.05 17.96
CA LEU A 276 43.76 -37.74 18.51
C LEU A 276 43.65 -37.82 20.05
N PRO A 277 43.92 -38.98 20.65
CA PRO A 277 43.84 -39.16 22.09
C PRO A 277 44.87 -38.27 22.79
N LYS A 278 44.40 -37.48 23.76
CA LYS A 278 45.24 -36.56 24.56
C LYS A 278 45.77 -37.20 25.84
N LYS A 279 45.28 -38.40 26.15
CA LYS A 279 45.59 -39.21 27.34
C LYS A 279 45.64 -40.68 26.90
N ASP A 280 46.44 -41.48 27.57
CA ASP A 280 46.40 -42.94 27.42
C ASP A 280 45.36 -43.55 28.37
N ASP A 281 44.08 -43.35 28.07
CA ASP A 281 42.95 -43.95 28.80
C ASP A 281 42.23 -45.06 28.00
N GLY A 282 42.79 -45.44 26.84
CA GLY A 282 42.20 -46.44 25.96
C GLY A 282 41.03 -45.93 25.11
N LYS A 283 40.70 -44.64 25.15
CA LYS A 283 39.50 -44.08 24.53
C LYS A 283 39.85 -43.07 23.44
N ILE A 284 39.06 -43.09 22.37
CA ILE A 284 39.12 -42.10 21.29
C ILE A 284 37.74 -41.48 21.11
N GLU A 285 37.71 -40.15 21.14
CA GLU A 285 36.52 -39.36 20.86
C GLU A 285 36.35 -39.20 19.35
N LEU A 286 35.18 -39.61 18.88
CA LEU A 286 34.77 -39.57 17.48
C LEU A 286 33.62 -38.56 17.35
N SER A 287 33.59 -37.85 16.23
CA SER A 287 32.40 -37.12 15.81
C SER A 287 32.09 -37.47 14.37
N PHE A 288 30.84 -37.76 14.07
CA PHE A 288 30.42 -38.08 12.72
C PHE A 288 29.15 -37.33 12.37
N VAL A 289 28.90 -37.25 11.07
CA VAL A 289 27.75 -36.59 10.48
C VAL A 289 26.98 -37.64 9.71
N ASP A 290 25.67 -37.70 9.89
CA ASP A 290 24.83 -38.67 9.17
C ASP A 290 24.97 -38.51 7.65
N ALA A 291 24.62 -39.55 6.88
CA ALA A 291 24.71 -39.54 5.42
C ALA A 291 23.98 -38.33 4.82
N THR A 292 22.80 -38.03 5.36
CA THR A 292 22.01 -36.83 5.07
C THR A 292 21.87 -35.98 6.33
N PRO A 293 22.80 -35.05 6.61
CA PRO A 293 22.73 -34.23 7.81
C PRO A 293 21.53 -33.27 7.79
N GLN A 294 20.91 -33.05 8.94
CA GLN A 294 19.86 -32.05 9.07
C GLN A 294 20.37 -30.63 8.79
N HIS A 295 21.58 -30.30 9.26
CA HIS A 295 22.28 -29.03 9.00
C HIS A 295 23.78 -29.17 9.31
N GLU A 296 24.59 -28.15 8.99
CA GLU A 296 26.07 -28.20 9.06
C GLU A 296 26.67 -28.37 10.46
N ARG A 297 25.83 -28.33 11.50
CA ARG A 297 26.20 -28.52 12.91
C ARG A 297 25.46 -29.69 13.58
N ALA A 298 24.66 -30.46 12.83
CA ALA A 298 24.03 -31.67 13.31
C ALA A 298 25.09 -32.78 13.33
N ARG A 299 25.85 -32.84 14.41
CA ARG A 299 26.94 -33.81 14.60
C ARG A 299 26.60 -34.75 15.72
N ASN A 300 26.91 -36.01 15.50
CA ASN A 300 26.88 -37.07 16.49
C ASN A 300 28.25 -37.15 17.17
N GLN A 301 28.25 -37.63 18.41
CA GLN A 301 29.47 -37.87 19.19
C GLN A 301 29.50 -39.33 19.61
N ALA A 302 30.67 -39.95 19.56
CA ALA A 302 30.88 -41.29 20.08
C ALA A 302 32.23 -41.37 20.81
N VAL A 303 32.30 -42.25 21.80
CA VAL A 303 33.55 -42.60 22.49
C VAL A 303 33.79 -44.07 22.23
N TYR A 304 34.86 -44.37 21.52
CA TYR A 304 35.27 -45.74 21.21
C TYR A 304 36.45 -46.15 22.09
N ASN A 305 36.34 -47.29 22.75
CA ASN A 305 37.45 -47.86 23.50
C ASN A 305 38.19 -48.86 22.60
N TYR A 306 39.40 -48.50 22.18
CA TYR A 306 40.19 -49.33 21.26
C TYR A 306 40.86 -50.51 21.95
N LYS A 307 40.98 -50.49 23.29
CA LYS A 307 41.52 -51.62 24.08
C LYS A 307 40.48 -52.73 24.27
N THR A 308 39.20 -52.37 24.44
CA THR A 308 38.09 -53.33 24.62
C THR A 308 37.26 -53.58 23.36
N ALA A 309 37.57 -52.86 22.28
CA ALA A 309 36.88 -52.94 20.99
C ALA A 309 35.36 -52.75 21.09
N ASN A 310 34.89 -51.72 21.81
CA ASN A 310 33.48 -51.41 21.97
C ASN A 310 33.20 -49.90 21.97
N ILE A 311 32.00 -49.50 21.53
CA ILE A 311 31.48 -48.14 21.66
C ILE A 311 30.95 -47.95 23.09
N GLU A 312 31.67 -47.21 23.93
CA GLU A 312 31.27 -46.95 25.33
C GLU A 312 30.15 -45.92 25.44
N LYS A 313 30.11 -44.95 24.51
CA LYS A 313 29.13 -43.88 24.52
C LYS A 313 28.79 -43.50 23.08
N MET A 314 27.51 -43.36 22.79
CA MET A 314 27.02 -42.80 21.54
C MET A 314 25.95 -41.77 21.86
N GLU A 315 26.21 -40.52 21.48
CA GLU A 315 25.25 -39.43 21.58
C GLU A 315 24.82 -39.02 20.18
N LEU A 316 23.57 -39.34 19.84
CA LEU A 316 23.01 -38.98 18.56
C LEU A 316 22.34 -37.62 18.64
N TYR A 317 22.46 -36.88 17.55
CA TYR A 317 21.75 -35.64 17.37
C TYR A 317 20.25 -35.92 17.28
N GLU A 318 19.84 -37.00 16.62
CA GLU A 318 18.42 -37.35 16.44
C GLU A 318 17.69 -37.60 17.77
N ASP A 319 18.37 -38.16 18.77
CA ASP A 319 17.82 -38.44 20.11
C ASP A 319 17.56 -37.18 20.95
N LYS A 320 18.14 -36.04 20.57
CA LYS A 320 17.94 -34.79 21.32
C LYS A 320 16.52 -34.29 21.17
N LYS A 321 15.95 -33.82 22.28
CA LYS A 321 14.64 -33.15 22.27
C LYS A 321 14.69 -31.87 21.43
N LEU A 322 13.57 -31.46 20.85
CA LEU A 322 13.49 -30.29 19.96
C LEU A 322 14.05 -29.01 20.59
N ASN A 323 13.73 -28.75 21.86
CA ASN A 323 14.27 -27.60 22.60
C ASN A 323 15.80 -27.63 22.72
N GLN A 324 16.38 -28.81 23.01
CA GLN A 324 17.83 -29.02 23.07
C GLN A 324 18.48 -28.88 21.68
N LYS A 325 17.84 -29.38 20.62
CA LYS A 325 18.28 -29.21 19.23
C LYS A 325 18.36 -27.74 18.85
N ILE A 326 17.30 -26.96 19.12
CA ILE A 326 17.26 -25.51 18.87
C ILE A 326 18.38 -24.79 19.63
N MET A 327 18.53 -25.05 20.94
CA MET A 327 19.53 -24.35 21.77
C MET A 327 20.97 -24.71 21.39
N SER A 328 21.24 -25.96 21.02
CA SER A 328 22.56 -26.39 20.55
C SER A 328 22.86 -25.97 19.10
N SER A 329 21.83 -25.62 18.33
CA SER A 329 21.91 -25.29 16.90
C SER A 329 21.52 -23.84 16.60
N MET A 330 21.73 -22.91 17.55
CA MET A 330 21.30 -21.52 17.41
C MET A 330 21.84 -20.82 16.15
N LEU A 331 23.08 -21.13 15.72
CA LEU A 331 23.64 -20.57 14.49
C LEU A 331 22.89 -21.10 13.23
N PRO A 332 22.72 -22.42 13.06
CA PRO A 332 21.85 -22.98 12.02
C PRO A 332 20.42 -22.43 12.04
N VAL A 333 19.83 -22.19 13.22
CA VAL A 333 18.50 -21.61 13.34
C VAL A 333 18.50 -20.18 12.79
N HIS A 334 19.44 -19.33 13.21
CA HIS A 334 19.57 -17.95 12.72
C HIS A 334 19.85 -17.86 11.21
N ARG A 335 20.69 -18.76 10.68
CA ARG A 335 21.01 -18.82 9.24
C ARG A 335 19.90 -19.47 8.41
N GLY A 336 18.97 -20.17 9.05
CA GLY A 336 17.89 -20.92 8.41
C GLY A 336 18.24 -22.35 7.97
N SER A 337 19.52 -22.76 7.98
CA SER A 337 19.91 -24.12 7.58
C SER A 337 19.31 -25.22 8.47
N PHE A 338 18.91 -24.90 9.70
CA PHE A 338 18.23 -25.84 10.62
C PHE A 338 16.94 -26.46 10.05
N PHE A 339 16.20 -25.69 9.24
CA PHE A 339 14.92 -26.09 8.64
C PHE A 339 15.09 -26.61 7.20
N GLY A 340 16.33 -26.83 6.75
CA GLY A 340 16.66 -27.34 5.43
C GLY A 340 16.93 -26.25 4.38
N PRO A 341 17.38 -26.65 3.18
CA PRO A 341 17.90 -25.74 2.16
C PRO A 341 16.84 -24.78 1.58
N VAL A 342 15.59 -25.25 1.43
CA VAL A 342 14.49 -24.40 0.94
C VAL A 342 14.21 -23.25 1.91
N TYR A 343 14.12 -23.56 3.22
CA TYR A 343 13.94 -22.53 4.23
C TYR A 343 15.14 -21.59 4.30
N GLN A 344 16.37 -22.13 4.24
CA GLN A 344 17.59 -21.32 4.22
C GLN A 344 17.60 -20.31 3.06
N PHE A 345 17.15 -20.72 1.87
CA PHE A 345 17.01 -19.83 0.72
C PHE A 345 15.97 -18.72 0.96
N VAL A 346 14.79 -19.08 1.47
CA VAL A 346 13.75 -18.08 1.80
C VAL A 346 14.21 -17.14 2.92
N ALA A 347 14.91 -17.65 3.93
CA ALA A 347 15.49 -16.85 5.01
C ALA A 347 16.55 -15.86 4.49
N MET A 348 17.38 -16.28 3.52
CA MET A 348 18.32 -15.38 2.84
C MET A 348 17.58 -14.29 2.06
N LEU A 349 16.52 -14.62 1.31
CA LEU A 349 15.70 -13.62 0.61
C LEU A 349 15.04 -12.63 1.60
N ALA A 350 14.53 -13.13 2.72
CA ALA A 350 13.99 -12.28 3.78
C ALA A 350 15.07 -11.33 4.34
N SER A 351 16.29 -11.83 4.56
CA SER A 351 17.43 -11.02 5.00
C SER A 351 17.80 -9.93 3.98
N LEU A 352 17.76 -10.26 2.68
CA LEU A 352 17.99 -9.31 1.57
C LEU A 352 16.85 -8.29 1.38
N ALA A 353 15.68 -8.51 1.99
CA ALA A 353 14.60 -7.53 1.97
C ALA A 353 14.84 -6.35 2.93
N MET A 354 15.79 -6.43 3.88
CA MET A 354 16.11 -5.34 4.80
C MET A 354 16.42 -3.99 4.11
N PRO A 355 17.28 -3.92 3.07
CA PRO A 355 17.47 -2.73 2.25
C PRO A 355 16.17 -2.14 1.69
N LEU A 356 15.23 -2.99 1.25
CA LEU A 356 13.93 -2.54 0.76
C LEU A 356 13.19 -1.73 1.83
N PHE A 357 13.14 -2.20 3.09
CA PHE A 357 12.47 -1.49 4.18
C PHE A 357 13.12 -0.15 4.52
N PHE A 358 14.45 -0.10 4.51
CA PHE A 358 15.18 1.15 4.70
C PHE A 358 14.85 2.15 3.59
N ILE A 359 14.98 1.75 2.33
CA ILE A 359 14.73 2.60 1.17
C ILE A 359 13.27 3.06 1.13
N THR A 360 12.31 2.13 1.25
CA THR A 360 10.88 2.44 1.21
C THR A 360 10.44 3.28 2.41
N GLY A 361 10.94 2.99 3.62
CA GLY A 361 10.69 3.80 4.83
C GLY A 361 11.24 5.22 4.68
N TRP A 362 12.45 5.36 4.15
CA TRP A 362 13.07 6.65 3.84
C TRP A 362 12.29 7.42 2.76
N MET A 363 11.90 6.76 1.66
CA MET A 363 11.10 7.37 0.59
C MET A 363 9.72 7.81 1.08
N LEU A 364 9.05 7.02 1.93
CA LEU A 364 7.77 7.39 2.54
C LEU A 364 7.91 8.61 3.45
N TYR A 365 9.00 8.68 4.21
CA TYR A 365 9.33 9.86 5.00
C TYR A 365 9.58 11.09 4.12
N LEU A 366 10.41 10.97 3.07
CA LEU A 366 10.70 12.05 2.15
C LEU A 366 9.45 12.53 1.40
N LYS A 367 8.60 11.62 0.91
CA LYS A 367 7.34 11.97 0.24
C LYS A 367 6.36 12.63 1.21
N ARG A 368 6.26 12.16 2.45
CA ARG A 368 5.47 12.82 3.49
C ARG A 368 6.01 14.21 3.81
N ARG A 369 7.33 14.37 3.86
CA ARG A 369 7.98 15.66 4.08
C ARG A 369 7.79 16.58 2.89
N LYS A 370 7.83 16.08 1.64
CA LYS A 370 7.52 16.83 0.42
C LYS A 370 6.06 17.25 0.39
N GLN A 371 5.12 16.38 0.72
CA GLN A 371 3.69 16.69 0.73
C GLN A 371 3.35 17.66 1.87
N LYS A 372 3.89 17.44 3.07
CA LYS A 372 3.81 18.41 4.16
C LYS A 372 4.48 19.73 3.76
N LYS A 373 5.63 19.71 3.07
CA LYS A 373 6.31 20.91 2.58
C LYS A 373 5.55 21.56 1.43
N LEU A 374 4.77 20.87 0.62
CA LEU A 374 3.91 21.47 -0.43
C LEU A 374 2.67 22.09 0.19
N THR A 375 2.00 21.41 1.13
CA THR A 375 0.88 21.97 1.90
C THR A 375 1.34 23.11 2.82
N GLN A 376 2.53 22.98 3.39
CA GLN A 376 3.13 23.99 4.25
C GLN A 376 3.81 25.09 3.45
N ALA A 377 4.29 24.85 2.22
CA ALA A 377 4.74 25.89 1.28
C ALA A 377 3.56 26.59 0.62
N ALA A 378 2.41 25.95 0.42
CA ALA A 378 1.17 26.63 0.06
C ALA A 378 0.62 27.46 1.24
N ARG A 379 0.85 27.01 2.50
CA ARG A 379 0.56 27.80 3.71
C ARG A 379 1.64 28.83 4.07
N GLN A 380 2.88 28.66 3.61
CA GLN A 380 4.03 29.55 3.89
C GLN A 380 4.35 30.46 2.70
N SER A 381 3.86 30.18 1.50
CA SER A 381 3.85 31.13 0.37
C SER A 381 2.99 32.34 0.74
N LEU A 382 1.98 32.17 1.59
CA LEU A 382 1.26 33.26 2.25
C LEU A 382 2.13 34.13 3.19
N ALA A 383 3.30 33.66 3.64
CA ALA A 383 4.08 34.28 4.72
C ALA A 383 5.46 34.82 4.28
N GLY A 384 5.76 34.82 2.98
CA GLY A 384 7.10 35.17 2.48
C GLY A 384 7.15 36.13 1.28
N HIS A 385 6.01 36.54 0.73
CA HIS A 385 5.99 37.54 -0.33
C HIS A 385 6.07 38.93 0.31
N TYR A 386 6.88 39.82 -0.28
CA TYR A 386 6.78 41.24 0.01
C TYR A 386 5.36 41.66 -0.35
N ILE A 387 4.54 41.93 0.68
CA ILE A 387 3.20 42.49 0.49
C ILE A 387 3.41 43.99 0.38
N ASP A 388 2.92 44.60 -0.69
CA ASP A 388 2.90 46.05 -0.76
C ASP A 388 2.01 46.58 0.38
N GLN A 389 2.63 47.31 1.33
CA GLN A 389 1.93 47.85 2.49
C GLN A 389 0.85 48.87 2.12
N ASN A 390 0.90 49.40 0.89
CA ASN A 390 -0.11 50.30 0.34
C ASN A 390 -1.17 49.58 -0.50
N ALA A 391 -1.03 48.28 -0.76
CA ALA A 391 -2.01 47.50 -1.51
C ALA A 391 -3.21 47.12 -0.65
N LYS A 392 -4.39 47.17 -1.28
CA LYS A 392 -5.66 46.84 -0.62
C LYS A 392 -5.82 45.31 -0.55
N PRO A 393 -6.28 44.74 0.58
CA PRO A 393 -6.43 43.29 0.73
C PRO A 393 -7.60 42.76 -0.09
N TRP A 394 -7.37 41.63 -0.77
CA TRP A 394 -8.38 40.86 -1.47
C TRP A 394 -8.99 39.77 -0.58
N LEU A 395 -10.31 39.66 -0.59
CA LEU A 395 -11.02 38.49 -0.10
C LEU A 395 -11.45 37.63 -1.28
N ILE A 396 -11.06 36.36 -1.31
CA ILE A 396 -11.58 35.39 -2.28
C ILE A 396 -12.50 34.44 -1.54
N THR A 397 -13.75 34.38 -1.98
CA THR A 397 -14.73 33.44 -1.43
C THR A 397 -15.17 32.42 -2.45
N TYR A 398 -15.46 31.21 -1.99
CA TYR A 398 -15.85 30.11 -2.86
C TYR A 398 -17.05 29.32 -2.33
N ALA A 399 -17.92 28.94 -3.27
CA ALA A 399 -19.01 27.99 -3.06
C ALA A 399 -18.76 26.78 -3.95
N THR A 400 -18.60 25.61 -3.35
CA THR A 400 -18.22 24.39 -4.06
C THR A 400 -19.00 23.19 -3.55
N GLN A 401 -19.43 22.32 -4.45
CA GLN A 401 -19.96 21.00 -4.09
C GLN A 401 -18.87 19.92 -4.26
N THR A 402 -18.02 20.06 -5.29
CA THR A 402 -17.12 19.00 -5.77
C THR A 402 -15.64 19.38 -5.72
N GLY A 403 -15.32 20.55 -5.18
CA GLY A 403 -13.96 21.06 -4.98
C GLY A 403 -13.39 21.95 -6.09
N VAL A 404 -14.01 22.01 -7.28
CA VAL A 404 -13.47 22.79 -8.42
C VAL A 404 -13.39 24.29 -8.13
N ALA A 405 -14.46 24.90 -7.63
CA ALA A 405 -14.46 26.32 -7.29
C ALA A 405 -13.44 26.65 -6.17
N GLU A 406 -13.22 25.74 -5.24
CA GLU A 406 -12.18 25.90 -4.21
C GLU A 406 -10.78 25.88 -4.83
N GLN A 407 -10.50 24.95 -5.74
CA GLN A 407 -9.21 24.88 -6.43
C GLN A 407 -8.94 26.15 -7.24
N LEU A 408 -9.94 26.66 -7.97
CA LEU A 408 -9.82 27.92 -8.70
C LEU A 408 -9.57 29.10 -7.75
N ALA A 409 -10.31 29.20 -6.64
CA ALA A 409 -10.11 30.25 -5.64
C ALA A 409 -8.69 30.25 -5.08
N TRP A 410 -8.14 29.09 -4.72
CA TRP A 410 -6.75 28.98 -4.24
C TRP A 410 -5.71 29.27 -5.32
N SER A 411 -5.97 28.88 -6.56
CA SER A 411 -5.06 29.20 -7.67
C SER A 411 -5.05 30.69 -7.98
N THR A 412 -6.22 31.34 -8.00
CA THR A 412 -6.33 32.80 -8.15
C THR A 412 -5.68 33.52 -6.97
N ALA A 413 -5.84 33.02 -5.74
CA ALA A 413 -5.15 33.57 -4.57
C ALA A 413 -3.64 33.54 -4.71
N THR A 414 -3.10 32.41 -5.20
CA THR A 414 -1.65 32.24 -5.42
C THR A 414 -1.15 33.26 -6.45
N SER A 415 -1.86 33.41 -7.57
CA SER A 415 -1.46 34.38 -8.60
C SER A 415 -1.51 35.84 -8.11
N LEU A 416 -2.49 36.23 -7.29
CA LEU A 416 -2.55 37.58 -6.73
C LEU A 416 -1.44 37.84 -5.71
N GLN A 417 -1.06 36.82 -4.92
CA GLN A 417 0.05 36.91 -3.98
C GLN A 417 1.41 37.03 -4.67
N GLU A 418 1.61 36.31 -5.78
CA GLU A 418 2.80 36.44 -6.63
C GLU A 418 2.90 37.86 -7.22
N ALA A 419 1.76 38.51 -7.47
CA ALA A 419 1.66 39.93 -7.80
C ALA A 419 1.68 40.88 -6.57
N HIS A 420 2.19 40.41 -5.43
CA HIS A 420 2.41 41.18 -4.20
C HIS A 420 1.16 41.74 -3.51
N GLN A 421 -0.02 41.19 -3.79
CA GLN A 421 -1.28 41.60 -3.14
C GLN A 421 -1.54 40.81 -1.85
N PRO A 422 -2.09 41.46 -0.79
CA PRO A 422 -2.59 40.74 0.38
C PRO A 422 -3.87 39.98 0.02
N VAL A 423 -3.96 38.68 0.32
CA VAL A 423 -5.13 37.85 -0.03
C VAL A 423 -5.57 36.97 1.14
N GLN A 424 -6.87 36.96 1.42
CA GLN A 424 -7.54 36.01 2.31
C GLN A 424 -8.51 35.14 1.51
N VAL A 425 -8.54 33.83 1.79
CA VAL A 425 -9.48 32.89 1.14
C VAL A 425 -10.45 32.34 2.18
N LYS A 426 -11.77 32.35 1.90
CA LYS A 426 -12.82 31.92 2.83
C LYS A 426 -13.97 31.19 2.13
N SER A 427 -14.39 30.03 2.63
CA SER A 427 -15.62 29.38 2.14
C SER A 427 -16.84 30.26 2.42
N VAL A 428 -17.81 30.29 1.50
CA VAL A 428 -19.10 31.01 1.72
C VAL A 428 -19.84 30.52 2.97
N GLN A 429 -19.62 29.27 3.39
CA GLN A 429 -20.20 28.73 4.63
C GLN A 429 -19.77 29.52 5.87
N GLN A 430 -18.54 30.07 5.84
CA GLN A 430 -17.95 30.82 6.94
C GLN A 430 -18.05 32.34 6.71
N LEU A 431 -18.58 32.78 5.57
CA LEU A 431 -18.67 34.18 5.21
C LEU A 431 -19.76 34.88 6.03
N THR A 432 -19.40 36.02 6.62
CA THR A 432 -20.26 36.82 7.49
C THR A 432 -20.42 38.22 6.93
N GLU A 433 -21.43 38.95 7.42
CA GLU A 433 -21.62 40.38 7.10
C GLU A 433 -20.38 41.22 7.44
N ALA A 434 -19.71 40.91 8.56
CA ALA A 434 -18.51 41.62 8.97
C ALA A 434 -17.36 41.47 7.97
N ASP A 435 -17.20 40.28 7.37
CA ASP A 435 -16.17 40.08 6.35
C ASP A 435 -16.42 40.95 5.12
N LEU A 436 -17.69 41.06 4.68
CA LEU A 436 -18.07 41.91 3.55
C LEU A 436 -17.87 43.39 3.86
N GLN A 437 -18.17 43.83 5.07
CA GLN A 437 -17.98 45.22 5.49
C GLN A 437 -16.50 45.62 5.59
N GLN A 438 -15.61 44.68 5.96
CA GLN A 438 -14.19 44.95 6.19
C GLN A 438 -13.32 44.95 4.92
N HIS A 439 -13.81 44.42 3.79
CA HIS A 439 -13.02 44.28 2.57
C HIS A 439 -13.55 45.18 1.45
N GLU A 440 -12.63 45.84 0.74
CA GLU A 440 -12.97 46.68 -0.43
C GLU A 440 -12.89 45.93 -1.76
N GLN A 441 -12.21 44.77 -1.80
CA GLN A 441 -11.99 44.00 -3.03
C GLN A 441 -12.29 42.52 -2.78
N ILE A 442 -13.30 41.98 -3.48
CA ILE A 442 -13.79 40.62 -3.24
C ILE A 442 -13.96 39.85 -4.55
N LEU A 443 -13.43 38.62 -4.63
CA LEU A 443 -13.68 37.70 -5.73
C LEU A 443 -14.61 36.57 -5.25
N PHE A 444 -15.65 36.27 -6.03
CA PHE A 444 -16.59 35.19 -5.74
C PHE A 444 -16.42 34.08 -6.78
N VAL A 445 -16.03 32.88 -6.34
CA VAL A 445 -15.90 31.69 -7.19
C VAL A 445 -17.02 30.71 -6.84
N ILE A 446 -18.10 30.74 -7.61
CA ILE A 446 -19.39 30.19 -7.21
C ILE A 446 -19.81 29.06 -8.14
N SER A 447 -19.91 27.84 -7.60
CA SER A 447 -20.52 26.72 -8.33
C SER A 447 -22.02 26.76 -8.21
N THR A 448 -22.71 26.44 -9.30
CA THR A 448 -24.14 26.11 -9.31
C THR A 448 -24.29 24.60 -9.21
N TYR A 449 -25.27 24.11 -8.46
CA TYR A 449 -25.52 22.68 -8.30
C TYR A 449 -26.99 22.33 -8.52
N GLY A 450 -27.23 21.13 -9.04
CA GLY A 450 -28.58 20.64 -9.27
C GLY A 450 -29.37 21.47 -10.27
N THR A 451 -30.63 21.81 -9.92
CA THR A 451 -31.55 22.61 -10.74
C THR A 451 -31.31 24.12 -10.58
N GLY A 452 -30.05 24.53 -10.51
CA GLY A 452 -29.69 25.94 -10.38
C GLY A 452 -29.53 26.47 -8.96
N GLU A 453 -29.42 25.59 -7.98
CA GLU A 453 -29.32 25.94 -6.56
C GLU A 453 -27.87 26.21 -6.13
N ALA A 454 -27.74 26.76 -4.91
CA ALA A 454 -26.48 26.85 -4.22
C ALA A 454 -25.95 25.46 -3.83
N PRO A 455 -24.62 25.25 -3.76
CA PRO A 455 -24.03 24.08 -3.14
C PRO A 455 -24.53 23.90 -1.70
N ASP A 456 -24.56 22.67 -1.19
CA ASP A 456 -25.19 22.35 0.10
C ASP A 456 -24.62 23.20 1.26
N LEU A 457 -23.28 23.36 1.27
CA LEU A 457 -22.57 24.14 2.28
C LEU A 457 -22.78 25.65 2.15
N ALA A 458 -23.33 26.10 1.02
CA ALA A 458 -23.69 27.50 0.75
C ALA A 458 -25.17 27.82 1.06
N SER A 459 -25.98 26.82 1.49
CA SER A 459 -27.41 27.02 1.77
C SER A 459 -27.69 28.17 2.75
N ASN A 460 -26.92 28.26 3.85
CA ASN A 460 -27.07 29.35 4.81
C ASN A 460 -26.77 30.73 4.20
N PHE A 461 -25.70 30.82 3.39
CA PHE A 461 -25.35 32.04 2.69
C PHE A 461 -26.49 32.45 1.74
N ALA A 462 -27.02 31.50 0.97
CA ALA A 462 -28.13 31.74 0.05
C ALA A 462 -29.44 32.13 0.75
N LYS A 463 -29.81 31.45 1.84
CA LYS A 463 -31.08 31.67 2.53
C LYS A 463 -31.08 32.86 3.49
N LYS A 464 -29.94 33.14 4.13
CA LYS A 464 -29.83 34.20 5.15
C LYS A 464 -29.16 35.43 4.59
N LEU A 465 -27.91 35.32 4.13
CA LEU A 465 -27.11 36.48 3.75
C LEU A 465 -27.61 37.14 2.45
N LEU A 466 -27.98 36.37 1.42
CA LEU A 466 -28.54 36.94 0.19
C LEU A 466 -29.92 37.61 0.40
N LYS A 467 -30.57 37.41 1.56
CA LYS A 467 -31.84 38.07 1.90
C LYS A 467 -31.64 39.34 2.74
N THR A 468 -30.42 39.67 3.15
CA THR A 468 -30.16 40.91 3.90
C THR A 468 -29.85 42.07 2.96
N ASN A 469 -30.24 43.28 3.38
CA ASN A 469 -29.88 44.54 2.72
C ASN A 469 -28.65 45.13 3.42
N LEU A 470 -27.50 45.05 2.76
CA LEU A 470 -26.22 45.57 3.20
C LEU A 470 -25.83 46.80 2.38
N ARG A 471 -25.09 47.73 2.99
CA ARG A 471 -24.45 48.82 2.24
C ARG A 471 -23.07 48.36 1.78
N LEU A 472 -22.93 48.05 0.48
CA LEU A 472 -21.71 47.49 -0.11
C LEU A 472 -21.06 48.42 -1.16
N GLN A 473 -21.37 49.72 -1.12
CA GLN A 473 -20.94 50.72 -2.12
C GLN A 473 -19.42 50.90 -2.23
N HIS A 474 -18.70 50.53 -1.18
CA HIS A 474 -17.23 50.53 -1.12
C HIS A 474 -16.58 49.31 -1.77
N ILE A 475 -17.36 48.26 -2.05
CA ILE A 475 -16.84 46.98 -2.57
C ILE A 475 -16.69 47.04 -4.09
N LYS A 476 -15.52 46.62 -4.56
CA LYS A 476 -15.27 46.19 -5.93
C LYS A 476 -15.24 44.67 -5.99
N TYR A 477 -15.97 44.06 -6.91
CA TYR A 477 -16.04 42.60 -6.96
C TYR A 477 -16.00 42.02 -8.37
N ALA A 478 -15.73 40.73 -8.48
CA ALA A 478 -15.97 39.95 -9.70
C ALA A 478 -16.49 38.55 -9.34
N VAL A 479 -17.33 37.99 -10.21
CA VAL A 479 -17.91 36.65 -10.04
C VAL A 479 -17.41 35.74 -11.16
N LEU A 480 -16.82 34.62 -10.75
CA LEU A 480 -16.58 33.45 -11.59
C LEU A 480 -17.67 32.43 -11.29
N ALA A 481 -18.64 32.30 -12.19
CA ALA A 481 -19.76 31.38 -12.06
C ALA A 481 -19.43 30.06 -12.76
N LEU A 482 -19.46 28.95 -12.02
CA LEU A 482 -19.24 27.62 -12.58
C LEU A 482 -20.59 26.92 -12.73
N GLY A 483 -20.78 26.29 -13.88
CA GLY A 483 -21.98 25.53 -14.21
C GLY A 483 -21.70 24.51 -15.31
N SER A 484 -22.78 23.96 -15.88
CA SER A 484 -22.69 23.13 -17.08
C SER A 484 -23.80 23.51 -18.05
N LYS A 485 -23.45 23.66 -19.33
CA LYS A 485 -24.42 23.94 -20.40
C LYS A 485 -25.39 22.78 -20.67
N GLU A 486 -25.14 21.62 -20.06
CA GLU A 486 -26.08 20.49 -20.05
C GLU A 486 -27.39 20.81 -19.32
N TYR A 487 -27.38 21.83 -18.45
CA TYR A 487 -28.55 22.35 -17.78
C TYR A 487 -28.79 23.80 -18.24
N PRO A 488 -29.28 24.00 -19.48
CA PRO A 488 -29.33 25.33 -20.09
C PRO A 488 -30.18 26.32 -19.29
N ASP A 489 -31.30 25.86 -18.71
CA ASP A 489 -32.22 26.69 -17.93
C ASP A 489 -31.60 27.19 -16.61
N THR A 490 -30.56 26.52 -16.13
CA THR A 490 -29.95 26.77 -14.82
C THR A 490 -28.43 26.99 -14.92
N TYR A 491 -27.94 27.28 -16.12
CA TYR A 491 -26.52 27.46 -16.36
C TYR A 491 -26.01 28.65 -15.55
N CYS A 492 -25.05 28.40 -14.65
CA CYS A 492 -24.41 29.41 -13.80
C CYS A 492 -25.38 30.23 -12.91
N SER A 493 -26.63 29.78 -12.72
CA SER A 493 -27.71 30.57 -12.11
C SER A 493 -27.40 31.06 -10.69
N PHE A 494 -26.73 30.24 -9.86
CA PHE A 494 -26.39 30.67 -8.50
C PHE A 494 -25.30 31.74 -8.49
N GLY A 495 -24.34 31.66 -9.42
CA GLY A 495 -23.35 32.72 -9.63
C GLY A 495 -24.01 34.05 -10.03
N HIS A 496 -24.98 34.00 -10.95
CA HIS A 496 -25.77 35.17 -11.32
C HIS A 496 -26.60 35.73 -10.17
N THR A 497 -27.20 34.85 -9.35
CA THR A 497 -27.94 35.27 -8.15
C THR A 497 -27.05 36.07 -7.18
N VAL A 498 -25.79 35.63 -7.01
CA VAL A 498 -24.80 36.35 -6.17
C VAL A 498 -24.43 37.69 -6.80
N ASP A 499 -24.20 37.74 -8.11
CA ASP A 499 -23.89 38.97 -8.84
C ASP A 499 -25.03 40.01 -8.73
N GLU A 500 -26.28 39.59 -8.97
CA GLU A 500 -27.45 40.45 -8.83
C GLU A 500 -27.63 40.99 -7.40
N TRP A 501 -27.45 40.13 -6.39
CA TRP A 501 -27.51 40.56 -5.00
C TRP A 501 -26.42 41.60 -4.68
N LEU A 502 -25.18 41.42 -5.16
CA LEU A 502 -24.10 42.39 -4.97
C LEU A 502 -24.43 43.74 -5.62
N LYS A 503 -24.96 43.74 -6.86
CA LYS A 503 -25.40 44.95 -7.57
C LYS A 503 -26.51 45.67 -6.81
N ASN A 504 -27.51 44.94 -6.35
CA ASN A 504 -28.65 45.49 -5.61
C ASN A 504 -28.25 46.13 -4.27
N ASN A 505 -27.15 45.65 -3.66
CA ASN A 505 -26.56 46.21 -2.44
C ASN A 505 -25.51 47.31 -2.70
N GLY A 506 -25.36 47.74 -3.96
CA GLY A 506 -24.55 48.87 -4.39
C GLY A 506 -23.08 48.58 -4.66
N ALA A 507 -22.65 47.31 -4.63
CA ALA A 507 -21.27 46.93 -4.96
C ALA A 507 -20.97 47.16 -6.44
N LYS A 508 -19.70 47.42 -6.77
CA LYS A 508 -19.25 47.73 -8.14
C LYS A 508 -18.53 46.55 -8.77
N ALA A 509 -19.10 45.99 -9.83
CA ALA A 509 -18.44 44.94 -10.60
C ALA A 509 -17.17 45.48 -11.28
N LEU A 510 -16.09 44.70 -11.26
CA LEU A 510 -14.84 44.97 -11.98
C LEU A 510 -15.02 44.70 -13.49
N PHE A 511 -15.80 43.68 -13.82
CA PHE A 511 -16.20 43.25 -15.15
C PHE A 511 -17.42 42.32 -15.02
N ASP A 512 -18.06 41.99 -16.14
CA ASP A 512 -19.24 41.12 -16.18
C ASP A 512 -18.93 39.70 -15.66
N THR A 513 -19.94 39.03 -15.10
CA THR A 513 -19.81 37.65 -14.60
C THR A 513 -19.27 36.74 -15.69
N ILE A 514 -18.20 36.00 -15.36
CA ILE A 514 -17.61 35.03 -16.29
C ILE A 514 -18.16 33.66 -15.96
N GLU A 515 -18.79 33.03 -16.94
CA GLU A 515 -19.38 31.70 -16.85
C GLU A 515 -18.37 30.65 -17.30
N VAL A 516 -18.30 29.54 -16.57
CA VAL A 516 -17.38 28.43 -16.84
C VAL A 516 -18.17 27.14 -17.03
N ASP A 517 -18.11 26.57 -18.22
CA ASP A 517 -18.76 25.29 -18.55
C ASP A 517 -17.86 24.12 -18.17
N ASN A 518 -18.21 23.35 -17.13
CA ASN A 518 -17.51 22.12 -16.75
C ASN A 518 -15.98 22.24 -16.56
N ALA A 519 -15.54 23.40 -16.02
CA ALA A 519 -14.13 23.77 -15.85
C ALA A 519 -13.36 23.89 -17.19
N ASN A 520 -14.02 24.39 -18.24
CA ASN A 520 -13.40 24.65 -19.53
C ASN A 520 -12.16 25.56 -19.39
N PRO A 521 -10.98 25.15 -19.91
CA PRO A 521 -9.76 25.95 -19.82
C PRO A 521 -9.85 27.32 -20.49
N ALA A 522 -10.59 27.46 -21.58
CA ALA A 522 -10.76 28.73 -22.29
C ALA A 522 -11.57 29.74 -21.44
N ASP A 523 -12.63 29.28 -20.77
CA ASP A 523 -13.43 30.12 -19.87
C ASP A 523 -12.59 30.58 -18.67
N ILE A 524 -11.78 29.68 -18.10
CA ILE A 524 -10.86 30.00 -17.00
C ILE A 524 -9.76 30.97 -17.47
N GLN A 525 -9.29 30.84 -18.72
CA GLN A 525 -8.35 31.79 -19.31
C GLN A 525 -8.97 33.17 -19.47
N ASN A 526 -10.23 33.25 -19.91
CA ASN A 526 -10.98 34.52 -20.00
C ASN A 526 -11.07 35.20 -18.63
N TRP A 527 -11.32 34.43 -17.55
CA TRP A 527 -11.28 34.93 -16.18
C TRP A 527 -9.93 35.56 -15.81
N ASN A 528 -8.83 34.87 -16.09
CA ASN A 528 -7.50 35.38 -15.79
C ASN A 528 -7.21 36.67 -16.59
N GLN A 529 -7.56 36.71 -17.87
CA GLN A 529 -7.37 37.88 -18.72
C GLN A 529 -8.18 39.09 -18.25
N ALA A 530 -9.42 38.87 -17.82
CA ALA A 530 -10.27 39.92 -17.26
C ALA A 530 -9.69 40.47 -15.95
N LEU A 531 -9.18 39.61 -15.07
CA LEU A 531 -8.50 40.03 -13.84
C LEU A 531 -7.22 40.82 -14.12
N VAL A 532 -6.36 40.37 -15.05
CA VAL A 532 -5.16 41.11 -15.48
C VAL A 532 -5.54 42.51 -15.96
N LYS A 533 -6.56 42.61 -16.81
CA LYS A 533 -7.03 43.90 -17.35
C LYS A 533 -7.58 44.82 -16.25
N ALA A 534 -8.36 44.28 -15.31
CA ALA A 534 -9.02 45.06 -14.27
C ALA A 534 -8.05 45.51 -13.16
N THR A 535 -7.10 44.64 -12.78
CA THR A 535 -6.14 44.90 -11.70
C THR A 535 -4.87 45.59 -12.19
N LYS A 536 -4.55 45.48 -13.50
CA LYS A 536 -3.28 45.87 -14.11
C LYS A 536 -2.07 45.15 -13.51
N LEU A 537 -2.29 43.98 -12.92
CA LEU A 537 -1.26 43.12 -12.37
C LEU A 537 -0.87 42.05 -13.39
N ASP A 538 0.38 41.62 -13.36
CA ASP A 538 0.84 40.44 -14.11
C ASP A 538 0.44 39.19 -13.33
N LEU A 539 -0.61 38.50 -13.81
CA LEU A 539 -1.18 37.32 -13.17
C LEU A 539 -0.91 36.08 -14.04
N HIS A 540 -0.44 35.00 -13.42
CA HIS A 540 -0.19 33.74 -14.11
C HIS A 540 -1.48 33.00 -14.46
N ALA A 541 -1.45 32.24 -15.56
CA ALA A 541 -2.59 31.46 -16.00
C ALA A 541 -2.94 30.35 -14.99
N VAL A 542 -4.19 30.36 -14.53
CA VAL A 542 -4.79 29.28 -13.74
C VAL A 542 -5.21 28.16 -14.68
N ASN A 543 -4.70 26.93 -14.47
CA ASN A 543 -5.08 25.76 -15.26
C ASN A 543 -5.51 24.60 -14.35
N ILE A 544 -6.58 23.90 -14.74
CA ILE A 544 -7.04 22.65 -14.09
C ILE A 544 -6.86 21.52 -15.09
N GLU A 545 -5.75 20.80 -14.99
CA GLU A 545 -5.55 19.59 -15.80
C GLU A 545 -6.35 18.41 -15.21
N LYS A 546 -7.31 17.89 -15.99
CA LYS A 546 -7.98 16.62 -15.70
C LYS A 546 -7.10 15.47 -16.21
N VAL A 547 -6.49 14.72 -15.29
CA VAL A 547 -5.71 13.53 -15.63
C VAL A 547 -6.58 12.29 -15.50
N PHE A 548 -6.78 11.58 -16.61
CA PHE A 548 -7.52 10.30 -16.66
C PHE A 548 -6.58 9.10 -16.58
N ASP A 549 -7.01 8.08 -15.84
CA ASP A 549 -6.37 6.77 -15.81
C ASP A 549 -7.04 5.81 -16.80
N ASN A 550 -6.31 4.77 -17.22
CA ASN A 550 -6.84 3.71 -18.08
C ASN A 550 -7.39 2.55 -17.26
N TRP A 551 -8.69 2.32 -17.36
CA TRP A 551 -9.43 1.24 -16.71
C TRP A 551 -9.97 0.26 -17.75
N THR A 552 -10.00 -1.03 -17.44
CA THR A 552 -10.51 -2.04 -18.36
C THR A 552 -11.93 -2.42 -17.97
N LEU A 553 -12.87 -2.35 -18.93
CA LEU A 553 -14.24 -2.86 -18.77
C LEU A 553 -14.20 -4.39 -18.68
N GLN A 554 -14.44 -4.95 -17.50
CA GLN A 554 -14.38 -6.40 -17.27
C GLN A 554 -15.74 -7.07 -17.50
N GLN A 555 -16.80 -6.44 -16.99
CA GLN A 555 -18.12 -7.06 -16.95
C GLN A 555 -19.20 -6.00 -17.18
N ARG A 556 -20.27 -6.44 -17.85
CA ARG A 556 -21.45 -5.67 -18.16
C ARG A 556 -22.65 -6.61 -18.08
N ASP A 557 -23.44 -6.48 -17.02
CA ASP A 557 -24.62 -7.32 -16.78
C ASP A 557 -25.88 -6.48 -16.78
N LEU A 558 -26.92 -6.92 -17.50
CA LEU A 558 -28.25 -6.32 -17.42
C LEU A 558 -28.87 -6.66 -16.05
N LEU A 559 -29.18 -5.63 -15.26
CA LEU A 559 -29.72 -5.77 -13.91
C LEU A 559 -31.23 -5.98 -13.89
N ASN A 560 -31.96 -5.48 -14.88
CA ASN A 560 -33.44 -5.49 -14.91
C ASN A 560 -34.03 -6.04 -16.21
N PRO A 561 -33.79 -7.32 -16.54
CA PRO A 561 -34.44 -7.95 -17.68
C PRO A 561 -35.96 -7.90 -17.52
N ASN A 562 -36.64 -7.53 -18.61
CA ASN A 562 -38.10 -7.43 -18.70
C ASN A 562 -38.76 -6.34 -17.81
N SER A 563 -38.00 -5.36 -17.34
CA SER A 563 -38.55 -4.20 -16.65
C SER A 563 -39.38 -3.30 -17.58
N LEU A 564 -40.37 -2.61 -17.01
CA LEU A 564 -41.06 -1.49 -17.66
C LEU A 564 -40.16 -0.24 -17.83
N GLY A 565 -39.02 -0.18 -17.15
CA GLY A 565 -38.06 0.90 -17.25
C GLY A 565 -36.97 0.64 -18.28
N GLN A 566 -36.19 1.69 -18.56
CA GLN A 566 -35.02 1.53 -19.43
C GLN A 566 -34.00 0.55 -18.84
N PRO A 567 -33.26 -0.19 -19.69
CA PRO A 567 -32.21 -1.11 -19.25
C PRO A 567 -31.20 -0.44 -18.32
N ALA A 568 -30.94 -1.08 -17.18
CA ALA A 568 -29.94 -0.69 -16.21
C ALA A 568 -28.87 -1.78 -16.10
N TYR A 569 -27.60 -1.37 -16.06
CA TYR A 569 -26.47 -2.28 -16.12
C TYR A 569 -25.57 -2.15 -14.90
N ASN A 570 -25.06 -3.29 -14.45
CA ASN A 570 -23.89 -3.38 -13.58
C ASN A 570 -22.65 -3.33 -14.47
N ILE A 571 -21.83 -2.30 -14.28
CA ILE A 571 -20.58 -2.11 -15.02
C ILE A 571 -19.42 -2.35 -14.07
N GLU A 572 -18.56 -3.33 -14.36
CA GLU A 572 -17.37 -3.61 -13.58
C GLU A 572 -16.11 -3.18 -14.34
N LEU A 573 -15.34 -2.29 -13.71
CA LEU A 573 -14.10 -1.73 -14.25
C LEU A 573 -12.93 -2.11 -13.34
N THR A 574 -11.82 -2.53 -13.94
CA THR A 574 -10.58 -2.80 -13.20
C THR A 574 -9.46 -1.91 -13.68
N ALA A 575 -8.78 -1.26 -12.74
CA ALA A 575 -7.58 -0.50 -13.06
C ALA A 575 -6.40 -1.43 -13.36
N ASN A 576 -5.55 -0.99 -14.30
CA ASN A 576 -4.24 -1.59 -14.53
C ASN A 576 -3.20 -1.16 -13.50
N HIS A 577 -3.58 -0.27 -12.59
CA HIS A 577 -2.91 0.04 -11.34
C HIS A 577 -3.84 -0.24 -10.15
N GLU A 578 -3.38 -0.13 -8.90
CA GLU A 578 -4.35 -0.04 -7.81
C GLU A 578 -4.81 1.40 -7.76
N ALA A 579 -6.13 1.54 -7.81
CA ALA A 579 -6.82 2.78 -7.61
C ALA A 579 -7.28 2.88 -6.16
N ILE A 580 -7.28 4.10 -5.63
CA ILE A 580 -7.77 4.40 -4.29
C ILE A 580 -8.99 5.30 -4.46
N TRP A 581 -10.09 4.88 -3.86
CA TRP A 581 -11.30 5.68 -3.69
C TRP A 581 -11.88 5.40 -2.30
N GLN A 582 -12.89 6.15 -1.90
CA GLN A 582 -13.66 5.94 -0.68
C GLN A 582 -15.14 5.74 -1.04
N ALA A 583 -15.90 5.18 -0.11
CA ALA A 583 -17.34 5.08 -0.31
C ALA A 583 -17.96 6.48 -0.40
N GLY A 584 -18.81 6.66 -1.41
CA GLY A 584 -19.38 7.96 -1.79
C GLY A 584 -18.60 8.71 -2.89
N ASP A 585 -17.40 8.26 -3.28
CA ASP A 585 -16.67 8.88 -4.40
C ASP A 585 -17.34 8.63 -5.76
N ILE A 586 -16.98 9.49 -6.72
CA ILE A 586 -17.52 9.52 -8.07
C ILE A 586 -16.45 9.04 -9.07
N ALA A 587 -16.87 8.22 -10.02
CA ALA A 587 -16.10 7.92 -11.22
C ALA A 587 -16.44 8.95 -12.30
N GLU A 588 -15.46 9.76 -12.69
CA GLU A 588 -15.59 10.66 -13.84
C GLU A 588 -14.95 9.99 -15.05
N ILE A 589 -15.77 9.74 -16.07
CA ILE A 589 -15.42 8.98 -17.27
C ILE A 589 -15.43 9.93 -18.46
N GLN A 590 -14.40 9.82 -19.31
CA GLN A 590 -14.42 10.44 -20.62
C GLN A 590 -15.13 9.49 -21.60
N PRO A 591 -16.38 9.75 -22.01
CA PRO A 591 -17.02 8.99 -23.07
C PRO A 591 -16.35 9.29 -24.42
N GLY A 592 -16.58 8.40 -25.38
CA GLY A 592 -16.25 8.67 -26.77
C GLY A 592 -17.37 8.28 -27.72
N ASN A 593 -17.20 8.66 -28.97
CA ASN A 593 -18.16 8.41 -30.03
C ASN A 593 -18.18 6.94 -30.43
N SER A 594 -19.37 6.41 -30.72
CA SER A 594 -19.50 5.09 -31.31
C SER A 594 -18.92 5.07 -32.74
N PRO A 595 -18.46 3.89 -33.22
CA PRO A 595 -18.04 3.75 -34.61
C PRO A 595 -19.13 4.21 -35.60
N GLU A 596 -20.41 3.95 -35.29
CA GLU A 596 -21.55 4.35 -36.12
C GLU A 596 -21.67 5.88 -36.20
N ARG A 597 -21.53 6.58 -35.06
CA ARG A 597 -21.60 8.04 -34.99
C ARG A 597 -20.45 8.70 -35.76
N ILE A 598 -19.23 8.17 -35.61
CA ILE A 598 -18.06 8.62 -36.37
C ILE A 598 -18.27 8.38 -37.87
N ASN A 599 -18.72 7.19 -38.27
CA ASN A 599 -18.95 6.87 -39.68
C ASN A 599 -20.03 7.79 -40.30
N LYS A 600 -21.12 8.06 -39.58
CA LYS A 600 -22.19 8.97 -40.03
C LYS A 600 -21.65 10.40 -40.24
N PHE A 601 -20.84 10.88 -39.30
CA PHE A 601 -20.18 12.18 -39.39
C PHE A 601 -19.22 12.27 -40.59
N LEU A 602 -18.35 11.27 -40.76
CA LEU A 602 -17.40 11.22 -41.87
C LEU A 602 -18.11 11.16 -43.23
N GLN A 603 -19.21 10.41 -43.34
CA GLN A 603 -20.03 10.34 -44.55
C GLN A 603 -20.69 11.69 -44.85
N HIS A 604 -21.22 12.37 -43.84
CA HIS A 604 -21.87 13.67 -43.98
C HIS A 604 -20.91 14.75 -44.50
N HIS A 605 -19.66 14.75 -44.03
CA HIS A 605 -18.64 15.71 -44.46
C HIS A 605 -17.74 15.19 -45.61
N HIS A 606 -18.08 14.05 -46.23
CA HIS A 606 -17.31 13.44 -47.32
C HIS A 606 -15.82 13.18 -47.01
N ILE A 607 -15.51 12.81 -45.78
CA ILE A 607 -14.13 12.55 -45.31
C ILE A 607 -13.80 11.06 -45.41
N LEU A 608 -12.64 10.72 -45.98
CA LEU A 608 -12.16 9.34 -45.99
C LEU A 608 -11.79 8.87 -44.58
N LYS A 609 -12.34 7.74 -44.16
CA LYS A 609 -12.16 7.13 -42.83
C LYS A 609 -10.69 6.98 -42.38
N ASN A 610 -9.81 6.63 -43.31
CA ASN A 610 -8.39 6.38 -43.03
C ASN A 610 -7.50 7.61 -43.31
N ALA A 611 -8.09 8.78 -43.60
CA ALA A 611 -7.32 10.00 -43.78
C ALA A 611 -6.54 10.32 -42.50
N VAL A 612 -5.28 10.72 -42.67
CA VAL A 612 -4.35 10.96 -41.56
C VAL A 612 -4.39 12.42 -41.18
N VAL A 613 -4.46 12.68 -39.87
CA VAL A 613 -4.33 14.02 -39.28
C VAL A 613 -2.84 14.31 -39.14
N ASP A 614 -2.36 15.40 -39.74
CA ASP A 614 -0.92 15.65 -39.87
C ASP A 614 -0.26 15.93 -38.51
N SER A 615 -0.91 16.68 -37.61
CA SER A 615 -0.32 16.95 -36.29
C SER A 615 -0.25 15.71 -35.38
N LEU A 616 -1.25 14.83 -35.45
CA LEU A 616 -1.40 13.70 -34.54
C LEU A 616 -0.82 12.39 -35.09
N GLN A 617 -0.60 12.30 -36.40
CA GLN A 617 -0.13 11.09 -37.08
C GLN A 617 -1.04 9.86 -36.82
N VAL A 618 -2.36 10.09 -36.69
CA VAL A 618 -3.40 9.06 -36.53
C VAL A 618 -4.51 9.25 -37.56
N SER A 619 -5.33 8.21 -37.76
CA SER A 619 -6.52 8.35 -38.62
C SER A 619 -7.53 9.33 -38.02
N ILE A 620 -8.27 10.02 -38.87
CA ILE A 620 -9.35 10.92 -38.46
C ILE A 620 -10.40 10.20 -37.62
N GLU A 621 -10.69 8.94 -37.91
CA GLU A 621 -11.57 8.11 -37.08
C GLU A 621 -11.10 8.04 -35.62
N LYS A 622 -9.79 7.85 -35.39
CA LYS A 622 -9.23 7.84 -34.03
C LYS A 622 -9.20 9.22 -33.39
N ALA A 623 -8.96 10.27 -34.18
CA ALA A 623 -8.90 11.64 -33.68
C ALA A 623 -10.29 12.19 -33.27
N LEU A 624 -11.36 11.73 -33.91
CA LEU A 624 -12.74 12.10 -33.60
C LEU A 624 -13.31 11.35 -32.37
N TRP A 625 -12.53 10.45 -31.78
CA TRP A 625 -12.94 9.60 -30.66
C TRP A 625 -13.62 10.38 -29.53
N ASN A 626 -13.02 11.47 -29.06
CA ASN A 626 -13.51 12.28 -27.95
C ASN A 626 -13.98 13.67 -28.38
N LYS A 627 -14.30 13.88 -29.66
CA LYS A 627 -14.75 15.18 -30.18
C LYS A 627 -16.27 15.26 -30.18
N ASP A 628 -16.81 16.44 -29.89
CA ASP A 628 -18.24 16.68 -30.10
C ASP A 628 -18.50 16.81 -31.60
N LEU A 629 -19.44 16.01 -32.10
CA LEU A 629 -19.75 15.87 -33.52
C LEU A 629 -21.11 16.49 -33.88
N THR A 630 -21.75 17.22 -32.97
CA THR A 630 -23.06 17.86 -33.22
C THR A 630 -22.98 19.31 -33.68
N GLY A 631 -21.81 19.94 -33.56
CA GLY A 631 -21.63 21.35 -33.95
C GLY A 631 -21.68 21.56 -35.46
N GLU A 632 -22.11 22.74 -35.88
CA GLU A 632 -21.92 23.20 -37.25
C GLU A 632 -20.43 23.39 -37.54
N ILE A 633 -20.01 23.04 -38.77
CA ILE A 633 -18.60 23.05 -39.17
C ILE A 633 -18.42 24.07 -40.28
N GLU A 634 -17.51 24.99 -40.05
CA GLU A 634 -17.08 25.96 -41.06
C GLU A 634 -16.11 25.31 -42.06
N PRO A 635 -16.05 25.80 -43.31
CA PRO A 635 -15.12 25.29 -44.31
C PRO A 635 -13.69 25.19 -43.78
N PHE A 636 -13.10 23.99 -43.83
CA PHE A 636 -11.78 23.71 -43.29
C PHE A 636 -10.76 23.42 -44.39
N ALA A 637 -9.51 23.85 -44.17
CA ALA A 637 -8.44 23.71 -45.15
C ALA A 637 -7.77 22.32 -45.08
N ASN A 638 -7.75 21.73 -43.88
CA ASN A 638 -7.16 20.43 -43.58
C ASN A 638 -7.85 19.81 -42.35
N LEU A 639 -7.50 18.57 -42.03
CA LEU A 639 -8.10 17.84 -40.91
C LEU A 639 -7.73 18.40 -39.53
N ASP A 640 -6.60 19.09 -39.41
CA ASP A 640 -6.22 19.78 -38.18
C ASP A 640 -7.16 20.95 -37.88
N HIS A 641 -7.45 21.79 -38.89
CA HIS A 641 -8.41 22.88 -38.76
C HIS A 641 -9.82 22.36 -38.42
N LEU A 642 -10.23 21.22 -38.98
CA LEU A 642 -11.48 20.56 -38.57
C LEU A 642 -11.47 20.20 -37.07
N LEU A 643 -10.39 19.59 -36.57
CA LEU A 643 -10.31 19.18 -35.16
C LEU A 643 -10.25 20.35 -34.18
N GLU A 644 -9.73 21.51 -34.61
CA GLU A 644 -9.71 22.75 -33.83
C GLU A 644 -11.12 23.33 -33.64
N GLN A 645 -11.99 23.18 -34.63
CA GLN A 645 -13.40 23.62 -34.54
C GLN A 645 -14.24 22.74 -33.60
N LEU A 646 -13.87 21.47 -33.44
CA LEU A 646 -14.64 20.52 -32.64
C LEU A 646 -14.19 20.53 -31.17
N PRO A 647 -15.07 20.91 -30.22
CA PRO A 647 -14.74 20.83 -28.80
C PRO A 647 -14.59 19.37 -28.37
N THR A 648 -13.96 19.16 -27.21
CA THR A 648 -13.88 17.82 -26.62
C THR A 648 -15.22 17.48 -25.95
N LEU A 649 -15.67 16.24 -26.08
CA LEU A 649 -16.87 15.75 -25.41
C LEU A 649 -16.77 15.96 -23.90
N PRO A 650 -17.88 16.35 -23.23
CA PRO A 650 -17.90 16.48 -21.78
C PRO A 650 -17.69 15.13 -21.10
N THR A 651 -17.19 15.18 -19.86
CA THR A 651 -17.01 14.00 -19.02
C THR A 651 -18.33 13.63 -18.34
N ARG A 652 -18.47 12.38 -17.90
CA ARG A 652 -19.68 11.85 -17.27
C ARG A 652 -19.38 11.27 -15.91
N GLU A 653 -20.19 11.64 -14.93
CA GLU A 653 -20.00 11.32 -13.53
C GLU A 653 -20.93 10.20 -13.11
N TYR A 654 -20.41 9.21 -12.40
CA TYR A 654 -21.16 8.07 -11.91
C TYR A 654 -20.79 7.77 -10.45
N SER A 655 -21.78 7.67 -9.57
CA SER A 655 -21.56 7.24 -8.19
C SER A 655 -20.98 5.82 -8.16
N ILE A 656 -19.89 5.63 -7.42
CA ILE A 656 -19.24 4.34 -7.33
C ILE A 656 -20.04 3.42 -6.40
N ALA A 657 -20.38 2.21 -6.87
CA ALA A 657 -21.16 1.20 -6.16
C ALA A 657 -20.34 0.19 -5.36
N SER A 658 -19.02 0.26 -5.45
CA SER A 658 -18.09 -0.65 -4.79
C SER A 658 -17.07 0.07 -3.92
N ILE A 659 -16.27 -0.71 -3.21
CA ILE A 659 -15.24 -0.22 -2.29
C ILE A 659 -13.86 -0.79 -2.67
N PRO A 660 -12.74 -0.11 -2.36
CA PRO A 660 -11.41 -0.49 -2.86
C PRO A 660 -11.01 -1.93 -2.55
N SER A 661 -11.46 -2.46 -1.40
CA SER A 661 -11.17 -3.84 -0.99
C SER A 661 -11.79 -4.92 -1.89
N GLN A 662 -12.77 -4.58 -2.72
CA GLN A 662 -13.33 -5.47 -3.74
C GLN A 662 -12.45 -5.53 -5.00
N GLN A 663 -11.47 -4.61 -5.13
CA GLN A 663 -10.53 -4.52 -6.26
C GLN A 663 -11.18 -4.34 -7.64
N VAL A 664 -12.45 -3.98 -7.65
CA VAL A 664 -13.24 -3.71 -8.84
C VAL A 664 -14.09 -2.48 -8.58
N LEU A 665 -14.11 -1.56 -9.53
CA LEU A 665 -14.98 -0.38 -9.50
C LEU A 665 -16.30 -0.78 -10.16
N ARG A 666 -17.40 -0.65 -9.42
CA ARG A 666 -18.76 -0.95 -9.92
C ARG A 666 -19.53 0.32 -10.13
N LEU A 667 -20.29 0.38 -11.21
CA LEU A 667 -21.26 1.44 -11.50
C LEU A 667 -22.63 0.82 -11.78
N VAL A 668 -23.68 1.58 -11.52
CA VAL A 668 -25.05 1.26 -11.94
C VAL A 668 -25.47 2.29 -12.97
N VAL A 669 -25.58 1.88 -14.23
CA VAL A 669 -25.80 2.80 -15.36
C VAL A 669 -27.11 2.46 -16.04
N ARG A 670 -28.05 3.41 -16.07
CA ARG A 670 -29.30 3.28 -16.84
C ARG A 670 -29.13 3.93 -18.21
N GLN A 671 -29.59 3.24 -19.24
CA GLN A 671 -29.61 3.77 -20.60
C GLN A 671 -30.50 5.01 -20.68
N GLN A 672 -29.97 6.03 -21.35
CA GLN A 672 -30.67 7.26 -21.69
C GLN A 672 -30.65 7.38 -23.21
N TYR A 673 -31.71 7.96 -23.75
CA TYR A 673 -31.89 8.19 -25.17
C TYR A 673 -32.12 9.67 -25.42
N ASP A 674 -31.60 10.19 -26.51
CA ASP A 674 -31.92 11.53 -26.97
C ASP A 674 -33.26 11.56 -27.74
N GLU A 675 -33.67 12.75 -28.18
CA GLU A 675 -34.91 12.94 -28.94
C GLU A 675 -34.91 12.23 -30.30
N SER A 676 -33.73 11.95 -30.86
CA SER A 676 -33.58 11.18 -32.11
C SER A 676 -33.67 9.67 -31.88
N GLY A 677 -33.76 9.23 -30.61
CA GLY A 677 -33.75 7.83 -30.23
C GLY A 677 -32.36 7.21 -30.18
N ASP A 678 -31.29 8.01 -30.32
CA ASP A 678 -29.92 7.56 -30.19
C ASP A 678 -29.53 7.46 -28.71
N LEU A 679 -28.61 6.55 -28.39
CA LEU A 679 -28.14 6.39 -27.02
C LEU A 679 -27.30 7.59 -26.56
N GLY A 680 -27.51 8.00 -25.31
CA GLY A 680 -26.76 9.09 -24.70
C GLY A 680 -25.25 8.81 -24.66
N LEU A 681 -24.45 9.87 -24.82
CA LEU A 681 -22.98 9.80 -24.93
C LEU A 681 -22.31 9.03 -23.78
N GLY A 682 -22.80 9.19 -22.54
CA GLY A 682 -22.26 8.48 -21.38
C GLY A 682 -22.82 7.07 -21.21
N SER A 683 -24.14 6.97 -21.07
CA SER A 683 -24.81 5.71 -20.77
C SER A 683 -24.72 4.73 -21.94
N GLY A 684 -24.88 5.18 -23.18
CA GLY A 684 -24.65 4.40 -24.38
C GLY A 684 -23.23 3.89 -24.50
N TRP A 685 -22.24 4.76 -24.21
CA TRP A 685 -20.83 4.37 -24.26
C TRP A 685 -20.54 3.17 -23.36
N LEU A 686 -20.96 3.20 -22.08
CA LEU A 686 -20.69 2.13 -21.12
C LEU A 686 -21.58 0.90 -21.30
N THR A 687 -22.82 1.08 -21.74
CA THR A 687 -23.81 -0.01 -21.81
C THR A 687 -23.85 -0.71 -23.16
N GLN A 688 -23.41 -0.06 -24.24
CA GLN A 688 -23.48 -0.62 -25.59
C GLN A 688 -22.13 -0.59 -26.32
N HIS A 689 -21.52 0.58 -26.46
CA HIS A 689 -20.46 0.78 -27.45
C HIS A 689 -19.05 0.36 -26.99
N THR A 690 -18.75 0.42 -25.69
CA THR A 690 -17.47 -0.08 -25.17
C THR A 690 -17.46 -1.61 -25.21
N GLU A 691 -16.43 -2.19 -25.81
CA GLU A 691 -16.24 -3.64 -25.81
C GLU A 691 -15.73 -4.15 -24.46
N ILE A 692 -16.09 -5.39 -24.12
CA ILE A 692 -15.49 -6.06 -22.95
C ILE A 692 -13.98 -6.21 -23.20
N ASN A 693 -13.19 -5.91 -22.17
CA ASN A 693 -11.74 -5.78 -22.17
C ASN A 693 -11.18 -4.53 -22.85
N GLN A 694 -12.02 -3.58 -23.29
CA GLN A 694 -11.55 -2.29 -23.80
C GLN A 694 -11.16 -1.34 -22.65
N ASN A 695 -10.22 -0.42 -22.94
CA ASN A 695 -9.83 0.64 -22.03
C ASN A 695 -10.84 1.80 -22.02
N VAL A 696 -11.14 2.29 -20.82
CA VAL A 696 -12.00 3.42 -20.50
C VAL A 696 -11.16 4.45 -19.74
N ALA A 697 -11.16 5.69 -20.22
CA ALA A 697 -10.52 6.81 -19.54
C ALA A 697 -11.39 7.23 -18.35
N LEU A 698 -10.88 7.00 -17.13
CA LEU A 698 -11.61 7.22 -15.89
C LEU A 698 -10.69 7.86 -14.85
N ARG A 699 -11.19 8.85 -14.13
CA ARG A 699 -10.55 9.36 -12.90
C ARG A 699 -11.51 9.26 -11.72
N ILE A 700 -10.96 9.10 -10.53
CA ILE A 700 -11.74 9.16 -9.28
C ILE A 700 -11.81 10.62 -8.85
N ARG A 701 -13.02 11.12 -8.66
CA ARG A 701 -13.28 12.42 -8.05
C ARG A 701 -13.75 12.22 -6.61
N THR A 702 -13.05 12.87 -5.68
CA THR A 702 -13.43 12.87 -4.27
C THR A 702 -14.76 13.59 -4.08
N ASN A 703 -15.68 12.99 -3.33
CA ASN A 703 -16.97 13.60 -2.99
C ASN A 703 -17.16 13.71 -1.48
N GLU A 704 -16.46 14.66 -0.85
CA GLU A 704 -16.41 14.79 0.62
C GLU A 704 -17.79 15.01 1.26
N SER A 705 -18.69 15.71 0.56
CA SER A 705 -20.07 15.94 1.04
C SER A 705 -20.87 14.65 1.16
N PHE A 706 -20.51 13.59 0.43
CA PHE A 706 -21.17 12.29 0.46
C PHE A 706 -20.35 11.15 1.08
N HIS A 707 -19.15 11.43 1.59
CA HIS A 707 -18.34 10.42 2.27
C HIS A 707 -19.02 9.81 3.49
N LEU A 708 -18.71 8.54 3.74
CA LEU A 708 -19.13 7.85 4.96
C LEU A 708 -18.50 8.51 6.19
N ILE A 709 -19.29 8.68 7.26
CA ILE A 709 -18.77 9.08 8.57
C ILE A 709 -17.77 8.06 9.15
N ASP A 710 -16.78 8.56 9.89
CA ASP A 710 -15.68 7.76 10.45
C ASP A 710 -16.02 7.01 11.76
N ASP A 711 -17.25 7.16 12.25
CA ASP A 711 -17.76 6.58 13.49
C ASP A 711 -18.91 5.57 13.25
N ASN A 712 -19.46 5.00 14.32
CA ASN A 712 -20.53 4.00 14.25
C ASN A 712 -21.92 4.60 14.55
N ARG A 713 -22.13 5.90 14.33
CA ARG A 713 -23.50 6.45 14.43
C ARG A 713 -24.42 5.76 13.42
N PRO A 714 -25.73 5.67 13.71
CA PRO A 714 -26.69 5.10 12.77
C PRO A 714 -26.68 5.86 11.45
N ILE A 715 -26.96 5.19 10.33
CA ILE A 715 -27.16 5.87 9.05
C ILE A 715 -28.49 5.48 8.41
N ILE A 716 -29.07 6.44 7.69
CA ILE A 716 -30.27 6.24 6.87
C ILE A 716 -29.86 6.50 5.42
N CYS A 717 -29.85 5.44 4.61
CA CYS A 717 -29.58 5.48 3.19
C CYS A 717 -30.89 5.54 2.43
N ILE A 718 -31.11 6.59 1.64
CA ILE A 718 -32.35 6.85 0.91
C ILE A 718 -31.99 7.01 -0.56
N GLY A 719 -32.61 6.24 -1.45
CA GLY A 719 -32.38 6.42 -2.88
C GLY A 719 -33.35 5.70 -3.78
N ASN A 720 -33.36 6.10 -5.05
CA ASN A 720 -34.16 5.47 -6.10
C ASN A 720 -33.31 5.08 -7.31
N GLY A 721 -33.72 4.02 -8.00
CA GLY A 721 -33.10 3.56 -9.24
C GLY A 721 -31.58 3.45 -9.18
N THR A 722 -30.87 4.15 -10.07
CA THR A 722 -29.41 4.15 -10.14
C THR A 722 -28.74 4.80 -8.92
N GLY A 723 -29.48 5.56 -8.11
CA GLY A 723 -29.03 6.11 -6.82
C GLY A 723 -28.63 5.04 -5.81
N ILE A 724 -29.00 3.77 -6.03
CA ILE A 724 -28.50 2.64 -5.22
C ILE A 724 -26.96 2.55 -5.25
N ALA A 725 -26.31 3.03 -6.31
CA ALA A 725 -24.86 2.93 -6.47
C ALA A 725 -24.11 3.55 -5.29
N GLY A 726 -24.27 4.86 -5.04
CA GLY A 726 -23.60 5.54 -3.93
C GLY A 726 -23.86 4.84 -2.59
N LEU A 727 -25.11 4.44 -2.34
CA LEU A 727 -25.54 3.77 -1.11
C LEU A 727 -24.89 2.38 -0.92
N MET A 728 -24.74 1.60 -1.99
CA MET A 728 -24.07 0.30 -1.94
C MET A 728 -22.63 0.42 -1.49
N SER A 729 -21.89 1.45 -1.92
CA SER A 729 -20.51 1.66 -1.46
C SER A 729 -20.45 1.96 0.05
N LEU A 730 -21.40 2.75 0.57
CA LEU A 730 -21.51 3.08 1.99
C LEU A 730 -21.84 1.81 2.81
N LEU A 731 -22.85 1.05 2.39
CA LEU A 731 -23.27 -0.19 3.04
C LEU A 731 -22.17 -1.27 2.97
N HIS A 732 -21.47 -1.40 1.84
CA HIS A 732 -20.30 -2.26 1.74
C HIS A 732 -19.24 -1.87 2.77
N THR A 733 -18.93 -0.58 2.94
CA THR A 733 -17.94 -0.13 3.94
C THR A 733 -18.40 -0.37 5.38
N ARG A 734 -19.67 -0.12 5.68
CA ARG A 734 -20.22 -0.36 7.02
C ARG A 734 -20.29 -1.84 7.37
N THR A 735 -20.71 -2.66 6.42
CA THR A 735 -20.60 -4.12 6.56
C THR A 735 -19.16 -4.60 6.63
N ARG A 736 -18.20 -3.79 6.14
CA ARG A 736 -16.77 -3.97 6.41
C ARG A 736 -16.31 -3.66 7.81
N HIS A 737 -16.99 -2.79 8.51
CA HIS A 737 -16.63 -2.40 9.87
C HIS A 737 -17.48 -3.07 10.95
N ASN A 738 -18.35 -4.02 10.56
CA ASN A 738 -19.32 -4.66 11.44
C ASN A 738 -20.27 -3.64 12.10
N TYR A 739 -20.58 -2.56 11.38
CA TYR A 739 -21.53 -1.55 11.80
C TYR A 739 -22.92 -1.99 11.33
N THR A 740 -23.82 -2.26 12.27
CA THR A 740 -25.11 -2.91 12.04
C THR A 740 -26.28 -1.94 11.96
N GLU A 741 -26.15 -0.74 12.53
CA GLU A 741 -27.19 0.30 12.57
C GLU A 741 -27.32 1.00 11.22
N ASN A 742 -27.86 0.26 10.25
CA ASN A 742 -28.05 0.66 8.87
C ASN A 742 -29.52 0.53 8.50
N TRP A 743 -30.10 1.60 7.99
CA TRP A 743 -31.44 1.61 7.41
C TRP A 743 -31.34 1.96 5.93
N LEU A 744 -31.83 1.09 5.06
CA LEU A 744 -31.98 1.36 3.62
C LEU A 744 -33.46 1.59 3.29
N ILE A 745 -33.75 2.73 2.68
CA ILE A 745 -35.02 3.04 2.01
C ILE A 745 -34.72 3.11 0.51
N PHE A 746 -35.18 2.13 -0.25
CA PHE A 746 -34.90 2.03 -1.68
C PHE A 746 -36.18 1.96 -2.52
N GLY A 747 -36.23 2.69 -3.63
CA GLY A 747 -37.39 2.68 -4.52
C GLY A 747 -37.06 2.49 -6.00
N GLU A 748 -37.95 1.80 -6.72
CA GLU A 748 -37.86 1.64 -8.18
C GLU A 748 -39.25 1.30 -8.79
N ARG A 749 -39.32 0.80 -10.03
CA ARG A 749 -40.56 0.48 -10.73
C ARG A 749 -41.19 -0.81 -10.20
N GLN A 750 -40.55 -1.96 -10.41
CA GLN A 750 -41.14 -3.27 -10.12
C GLN A 750 -40.21 -4.14 -9.28
N ARG A 751 -40.73 -4.81 -8.24
CA ARG A 751 -39.89 -5.67 -7.38
C ARG A 751 -39.27 -6.83 -8.14
N ALA A 752 -40.01 -7.45 -9.05
CA ALA A 752 -39.59 -8.65 -9.77
C ALA A 752 -38.44 -8.39 -10.75
N HIS A 753 -38.31 -7.17 -11.27
CA HIS A 753 -37.36 -6.84 -12.33
C HIS A 753 -36.30 -5.85 -11.88
N ASP A 754 -36.62 -4.93 -10.97
CA ASP A 754 -35.75 -3.79 -10.69
C ASP A 754 -35.21 -3.72 -9.26
N PHE A 755 -35.36 -4.79 -8.47
CA PHE A 755 -34.71 -4.85 -7.16
C PHE A 755 -33.21 -5.13 -7.30
N PHE A 756 -32.46 -4.09 -7.68
CA PHE A 756 -31.02 -4.17 -7.91
C PHE A 756 -30.30 -4.72 -6.69
N TYR A 757 -29.37 -5.66 -6.92
CA TYR A 757 -28.57 -6.32 -5.88
C TYR A 757 -29.40 -7.03 -4.78
N ALA A 758 -30.64 -7.46 -5.08
CA ALA A 758 -31.55 -8.12 -4.14
C ALA A 758 -30.85 -9.17 -3.26
N SER A 759 -30.12 -10.11 -3.87
CA SER A 759 -29.43 -11.19 -3.16
C SER A 759 -28.40 -10.69 -2.14
N THR A 760 -27.73 -9.56 -2.41
CA THR A 760 -26.74 -8.97 -1.51
C THR A 760 -27.42 -8.25 -0.35
N ILE A 761 -28.49 -7.51 -0.65
CA ILE A 761 -29.24 -6.73 0.34
C ILE A 761 -29.98 -7.67 1.31
N GLU A 762 -30.64 -8.71 0.79
CA GLU A 762 -31.34 -9.72 1.59
C GLU A 762 -30.37 -10.53 2.46
N ALA A 763 -29.17 -10.83 1.94
CA ALA A 763 -28.12 -11.45 2.75
C ALA A 763 -27.68 -10.54 3.91
N TRP A 764 -27.52 -9.23 3.70
CA TRP A 764 -27.19 -8.30 4.78
C TRP A 764 -28.30 -8.19 5.82
N GLN A 765 -29.55 -8.22 5.40
CA GLN A 765 -30.69 -8.23 6.32
C GLN A 765 -30.67 -9.50 7.18
N THR A 766 -30.50 -10.67 6.55
CA THR A 766 -30.43 -11.97 7.24
C THR A 766 -29.26 -12.04 8.22
N MET A 767 -28.11 -11.46 7.88
CA MET A 767 -26.92 -11.42 8.73
C MET A 767 -26.98 -10.33 9.83
N GLY A 768 -28.05 -9.52 9.89
CA GLY A 768 -28.17 -8.41 10.84
C GLY A 768 -27.25 -7.22 10.54
N MET A 769 -26.63 -7.21 9.36
CA MET A 769 -25.78 -6.12 8.88
C MET A 769 -26.60 -4.95 8.32
N LEU A 770 -27.83 -5.21 7.87
CA LEU A 770 -28.82 -4.21 7.53
C LEU A 770 -29.95 -4.32 8.54
N LYS A 771 -30.00 -3.40 9.51
CA LYS A 771 -30.98 -3.44 10.61
C LYS A 771 -32.40 -3.29 10.10
N ARG A 772 -32.59 -2.43 9.10
CA ARG A 772 -33.90 -2.11 8.54
C ARG A 772 -33.83 -1.92 7.03
N LEU A 773 -34.84 -2.42 6.34
CA LEU A 773 -35.03 -2.30 4.90
C LEU A 773 -36.49 -1.94 4.63
N ASP A 774 -36.72 -0.82 3.96
CA ASP A 774 -38.05 -0.44 3.45
C ASP A 774 -37.94 -0.23 1.93
N LEU A 775 -38.89 -0.79 1.18
CA LEU A 775 -38.88 -0.80 -0.27
C LEU A 775 -40.11 -0.08 -0.84
N ALA A 776 -39.91 0.73 -1.88
CA ALA A 776 -40.97 1.47 -2.57
C ALA A 776 -40.99 1.12 -4.07
N PHE A 777 -41.88 0.21 -4.48
CA PHE A 777 -42.07 -0.13 -5.89
C PHE A 777 -43.29 0.61 -6.46
N SER A 778 -43.04 1.52 -7.38
CA SER A 778 -44.05 2.47 -7.87
C SER A 778 -45.07 1.85 -8.83
N ARG A 779 -44.84 0.64 -9.33
CA ARG A 779 -45.64 -0.02 -10.40
C ARG A 779 -46.21 -1.38 -10.02
N ASP A 780 -45.98 -1.86 -8.80
CA ASP A 780 -46.53 -3.14 -8.33
C ASP A 780 -48.01 -3.03 -7.91
N GLN A 781 -48.54 -1.81 -7.81
CA GLN A 781 -49.93 -1.50 -7.45
C GLN A 781 -50.44 -0.24 -8.17
N GLU A 782 -51.75 0.02 -8.10
CA GLU A 782 -52.40 1.15 -8.79
C GLU A 782 -51.94 2.52 -8.25
N GLN A 783 -51.86 2.67 -6.92
CA GLN A 783 -51.33 3.89 -6.29
C GLN A 783 -49.80 3.88 -6.28
N ARG A 784 -49.18 4.90 -6.87
CA ARG A 784 -47.71 5.02 -6.87
C ARG A 784 -47.19 5.31 -5.48
N VAL A 785 -46.23 4.50 -5.03
CA VAL A 785 -45.53 4.68 -3.75
C VAL A 785 -44.07 5.04 -4.04
N TYR A 786 -43.59 6.12 -3.42
CA TYR A 786 -42.20 6.57 -3.53
C TYR A 786 -41.50 6.60 -2.16
N VAL A 787 -40.17 6.81 -2.18
CA VAL A 787 -39.35 6.81 -0.95
C VAL A 787 -39.76 7.90 0.05
N GLN A 788 -40.19 9.07 -0.43
CA GLN A 788 -40.70 10.14 0.44
C GLN A 788 -42.00 9.76 1.16
N ASP A 789 -42.81 8.87 0.57
CA ASP A 789 -44.03 8.37 1.20
C ASP A 789 -43.68 7.38 2.31
N ILE A 790 -42.70 6.51 2.08
CA ILE A 790 -42.14 5.63 3.12
C ILE A 790 -41.56 6.43 4.28
N ILE A 791 -40.87 7.54 4.00
CA ILE A 791 -40.35 8.45 5.04
C ILE A 791 -41.49 9.03 5.88
N ARG A 792 -42.56 9.53 5.24
CA ARG A 792 -43.73 10.08 5.97
C ARG A 792 -44.44 9.03 6.80
N GLN A 793 -44.62 7.82 6.26
CA GLN A 793 -45.23 6.70 6.97
C GLN A 793 -44.41 6.28 8.20
N ASN A 794 -43.09 6.45 8.14
CA ASN A 794 -42.16 6.09 9.22
C ASN A 794 -41.60 7.30 9.97
N ALA A 795 -42.35 8.41 10.05
CA ALA A 795 -41.87 9.67 10.66
C ALA A 795 -41.39 9.50 12.10
N ALA A 796 -42.11 8.72 12.94
CA ALA A 796 -41.71 8.47 14.32
C ALA A 796 -40.37 7.72 14.43
N GLU A 797 -40.16 6.72 13.57
CA GLU A 797 -38.88 5.99 13.52
C GLU A 797 -37.76 6.90 12.99
N LEU A 798 -38.03 7.70 11.95
CA LEU A 798 -37.07 8.66 11.42
C LEU A 798 -36.57 9.59 12.53
N ILE A 799 -37.50 10.19 13.31
CA ILE A 799 -37.17 11.07 14.44
C ILE A 799 -36.29 10.31 15.45
N ASN A 800 -36.66 9.08 15.83
CA ASN A 800 -35.87 8.28 16.76
C ASN A 800 -34.42 8.06 16.29
N TRP A 801 -34.21 7.76 15.00
CA TRP A 801 -32.88 7.60 14.44
C TRP A 801 -32.09 8.92 14.47
N ILE A 802 -32.74 10.04 14.13
CA ILE A 802 -32.12 11.37 14.13
C ILE A 802 -31.73 11.80 15.55
N GLU A 803 -32.56 11.54 16.56
CA GLU A 803 -32.25 11.79 17.97
C GLU A 803 -31.06 10.96 18.45
N ARG A 804 -30.89 9.73 17.94
CA ARG A 804 -29.72 8.87 18.17
C ARG A 804 -28.46 9.33 17.42
N GLY A 805 -28.50 10.47 16.76
CA GLY A 805 -27.36 11.05 16.05
C GLY A 805 -27.21 10.55 14.62
N ALA A 806 -28.26 10.00 14.00
CA ALA A 806 -28.16 9.45 12.65
C ALA A 806 -27.70 10.48 11.61
N VAL A 807 -27.06 9.96 10.56
CA VAL A 807 -26.68 10.70 9.35
C VAL A 807 -27.53 10.20 8.18
N LEU A 808 -28.17 11.14 7.47
CA LEU A 808 -28.95 10.87 6.27
C LEU A 808 -28.07 10.97 5.03
N TYR A 809 -28.16 9.96 4.18
CA TYR A 809 -27.53 9.89 2.87
C TYR A 809 -28.62 9.75 1.80
N VAL A 810 -28.75 10.75 0.93
CA VAL A 810 -29.72 10.76 -0.17
C VAL A 810 -29.00 10.67 -1.50
N CYS A 811 -29.32 9.66 -2.32
CA CYS A 811 -28.71 9.48 -3.64
C CYS A 811 -29.73 9.07 -4.70
N GLY A 812 -29.70 9.71 -5.87
CA GLY A 812 -30.62 9.44 -6.99
C GLY A 812 -31.09 10.72 -7.66
N SER A 813 -32.29 10.68 -8.25
CA SER A 813 -32.77 11.79 -9.10
C SER A 813 -32.99 13.07 -8.29
N ILE A 814 -32.45 14.18 -8.78
CA ILE A 814 -32.73 15.49 -8.21
C ILE A 814 -34.20 15.86 -8.39
N ASP A 815 -34.69 15.61 -9.61
CA ASP A 815 -36.08 15.82 -9.98
C ASP A 815 -36.95 14.73 -9.36
N GLY A 816 -37.93 15.17 -8.58
CA GLY A 816 -38.91 14.34 -7.88
C GLY A 816 -38.39 13.72 -6.58
N MET A 817 -37.31 12.93 -6.59
CA MET A 817 -36.89 12.15 -5.42
C MET A 817 -36.21 13.02 -4.36
N ALA A 818 -35.09 13.67 -4.70
CA ALA A 818 -34.33 14.44 -3.71
C ALA A 818 -35.16 15.59 -3.13
N SER A 819 -35.86 16.34 -3.99
CA SER A 819 -36.78 17.41 -3.58
C SER A 819 -37.95 16.90 -2.73
N GLY A 820 -38.54 15.76 -3.09
CA GLY A 820 -39.60 15.12 -2.32
C GLY A 820 -39.14 14.65 -0.93
N VAL A 821 -37.92 14.12 -0.84
CA VAL A 821 -37.29 13.76 0.44
C VAL A 821 -37.03 15.01 1.28
N ASP A 822 -36.52 16.09 0.68
CA ASP A 822 -36.26 17.35 1.38
C ASP A 822 -37.53 17.93 2.00
N GLN A 823 -38.61 17.98 1.22
CA GLN A 823 -39.92 18.43 1.67
C GLN A 823 -40.48 17.53 2.78
N ALA A 824 -40.31 16.21 2.67
CA ALA A 824 -40.74 15.29 3.71
C ALA A 824 -39.96 15.52 5.02
N LEU A 825 -38.64 15.74 4.94
CA LEU A 825 -37.82 16.04 6.11
C LEU A 825 -38.21 17.38 6.75
N ILE A 826 -38.41 18.43 5.95
CA ILE A 826 -38.84 19.75 6.45
C ILE A 826 -40.21 19.66 7.11
N HIS A 827 -41.14 18.89 6.55
CA HIS A 827 -42.46 18.69 7.15
C HIS A 827 -42.38 17.95 8.49
N ILE A 828 -41.48 16.98 8.64
CA ILE A 828 -41.35 16.15 9.85
C ILE A 828 -40.55 16.86 10.94
N LEU A 829 -39.46 17.54 10.58
CA LEU A 829 -38.44 18.08 11.51
C LEU A 829 -38.49 19.60 11.67
N GLY A 830 -39.11 20.30 10.72
CA GLY A 830 -39.00 21.74 10.58
C GLY A 830 -37.74 22.17 9.81
N GLU A 831 -37.81 23.33 9.15
CA GLU A 831 -36.73 23.83 8.28
C GLU A 831 -35.43 24.09 9.06
N GLU A 832 -35.54 24.66 10.26
CA GLU A 832 -34.37 25.00 11.09
C GLU A 832 -33.54 23.77 11.45
N GLN A 833 -34.20 22.67 11.84
CA GLN A 833 -33.52 21.43 12.19
C GLN A 833 -32.88 20.76 10.97
N VAL A 834 -33.53 20.82 9.79
CA VAL A 834 -32.95 20.30 8.55
C VAL A 834 -31.70 21.10 8.16
N ASP A 835 -31.73 22.42 8.30
CA ASP A 835 -30.56 23.28 8.05
C ASP A 835 -29.44 23.04 9.07
N GLU A 836 -29.77 22.78 10.33
CA GLU A 836 -28.79 22.36 11.35
C GLU A 836 -28.12 21.02 10.98
N LEU A 837 -28.90 20.04 10.50
CA LEU A 837 -28.36 18.75 10.05
C LEU A 837 -27.39 18.93 8.87
N ARG A 838 -27.68 19.83 7.91
CA ARG A 838 -26.75 20.16 6.81
C ARG A 838 -25.46 20.76 7.35
N GLN A 839 -25.56 21.74 8.26
CA GLN A 839 -24.39 22.41 8.86
C GLN A 839 -23.50 21.44 9.64
N GLN A 840 -24.10 20.49 10.35
CA GLN A 840 -23.39 19.45 11.11
C GLN A 840 -22.84 18.33 10.21
N GLY A 841 -23.06 18.40 8.88
CA GLY A 841 -22.69 17.34 7.95
C GLY A 841 -23.42 16.02 8.22
N ARG A 842 -24.63 16.09 8.77
CA ARG A 842 -25.52 14.97 9.10
C ARG A 842 -26.62 14.74 8.07
N TYR A 843 -26.78 15.64 7.11
CA TYR A 843 -27.60 15.45 5.92
C TYR A 843 -26.72 15.64 4.68
N ARG A 844 -26.50 14.54 3.95
CA ARG A 844 -25.53 14.42 2.85
C ARG A 844 -26.23 13.96 1.58
N ARG A 845 -25.93 14.60 0.44
CA ARG A 845 -26.63 14.36 -0.83
C ARG A 845 -25.64 14.09 -1.98
N ASP A 846 -25.98 13.12 -2.82
CA ASP A 846 -25.33 12.83 -4.10
C ASP A 846 -26.44 12.65 -5.15
N VAL A 847 -26.90 13.77 -5.68
CA VAL A 847 -28.12 13.85 -6.52
C VAL A 847 -27.77 14.42 -7.89
N TYR A 848 -28.45 13.92 -8.91
CA TYR A 848 -28.17 14.22 -10.31
C TYR A 848 -29.43 14.15 -11.17
#